data_AF-A0A936U846-F1
#
_entry.id   AF-A0A936U846-F1
#
_cell.length_a   1.000
_cell.length_b   1.000
_cell.length_c   1.000
_cell.angle_alpha   90.00
_cell.angle_beta   90.00
_cell.angle_gamma   90.00
#
_symmetry.space_group_name_H-M   'P 1'
#
loop_
_entity.id
_entity.type
_entity.pdbx_description
1 polymer ?
#
loop_
_entity_poly.entity_id
_entity_poly.type
_entity_poly.pdbx_seq_one_letter_code
_entity_poly.pdbx_strand_id
1 'polypeptide(L)'
;MEIDPFRRILYVGGVDAYSINGDSSTGNFGTLLSASDGKSTGKACADGSDGNQLVRDPINNILYCYDTEGGSATTYVYAWSTKGHFPKPAKFNWATPSTMTSSSTAVTGTSNGTIALDYDNRRLYQARSSAATREYTVSSFTAAVNNGNATTRTTSAPADTQGTHFVTHSTFGTSKVLVDTGDADVCFYAWSTWSTAGTLTCDTNWNSPSTQVPAGVEFYPFDEAEADDDGDGIPDSVEVGAYDPGFVVTSSYAQLHDSDPTTTTDPDDADTDDDGLDDGEEDVDGDGNHDSNESDPNDDDTDDDCIIDGEDPNPLADDDSDGDGLLDSLEACTLLTDPFDVDSDGDDLEDGDEVNTYGSDPLDPDSDGDGLLDGEEVFDYGTDPNDDDTDGDTIKDGEEVTGSRNTPYGKEPTDPLDPDSDNDGLTDGEEIKTHKSDPNDADTDDGGRSDGDEVNIDGTDVLDGSDDLVDTDGDGLTDPEEEELGTDPKNADTDGDGLSDGEEVLIHETDPLDEDTDGDELLDGEEVNDYGTDPLDVDTDGDDLLDGEEVNDTETNPLNADTDGDGLGDGDEVNDHLTDPNDPDTDGDGLTDGEEVNDIGTDPLNPDTDGDGLTDGAEVDGSENDDYGNEETDPLEPDSDGDGLSDGEEVNGRTDEGETFNPSNPNDADTDGDSLDDGVEVDGSENDGYNNDATDPTNPDSDGDGLSDSDETSGAKNPFDGKASDPNNPDTDGDGVNDGAEVTGSENVDYGNAPTDPLNADTDGDRLTDGEEINDHGSDPNDVDTDDGGIEDGQEVLDDGTDPLNTDDDGEIVRGGDYKGGGGVGCATTEAPAGAGGLLMGLLALVGLSRRRR
;
A
#
# COMPACT_ATOMS: atom_id res chain seq x y z
N MET A 1 -0.26 4.78 13.40
CA MET A 1 0.88 5.38 12.66
C MET A 1 2.12 4.58 13.06
N GLU A 2 2.74 3.82 12.16
CA GLU A 2 3.77 2.82 12.50
C GLU A 2 5.15 3.49 12.70
N ILE A 3 5.82 3.22 13.83
CA ILE A 3 7.10 3.86 14.21
C ILE A 3 8.28 2.92 13.92
N ASP A 4 9.25 3.38 13.12
CA ASP A 4 10.56 2.73 12.87
C ASP A 4 11.67 3.54 13.59
N PRO A 5 12.41 2.94 14.57
CA PRO A 5 13.23 3.68 15.52
C PRO A 5 14.67 3.95 15.03
N PHE A 6 14.85 4.93 14.13
CA PHE A 6 16.19 5.50 13.87
C PHE A 6 16.16 7.01 13.54
N ARG A 7 15.99 7.87 14.56
CA ARG A 7 16.40 9.29 14.54
C ARG A 7 16.50 9.91 15.94
N ARG A 8 17.73 10.10 16.42
CA ARG A 8 18.03 11.04 17.51
C ARG A 8 17.69 12.46 17.07
N ILE A 9 16.84 13.18 17.81
CA ILE A 9 16.66 14.63 17.67
C ILE A 9 16.96 15.28 19.02
N LEU A 10 18.07 16.01 19.07
CA LEU A 10 18.42 16.89 20.18
C LEU A 10 17.73 18.24 20.01
N TYR A 11 16.94 18.68 20.98
CA TYR A 11 16.40 20.04 21.02
C TYR A 11 17.33 20.96 21.83
N VAL A 12 17.73 22.08 21.22
CA VAL A 12 18.14 23.29 21.97
C VAL A 12 17.45 24.49 21.33
N GLY A 13 16.66 25.21 22.11
CA GLY A 13 15.66 26.15 21.59
C GLY A 13 16.20 27.46 21.02
N GLY A 14 15.39 28.10 20.16
CA GLY A 14 15.55 29.52 19.82
C GLY A 14 15.37 29.90 18.35
N VAL A 15 14.10 30.13 17.96
CA VAL A 15 13.59 30.84 16.75
C VAL A 15 13.91 30.29 15.34
N ASP A 16 12.81 30.08 14.59
CA ASP A 16 12.69 29.86 13.14
C ASP A 16 13.25 28.54 12.56
N ALA A 17 12.43 27.49 12.60
CA ALA A 17 12.64 26.25 11.84
C ALA A 17 12.30 26.42 10.35
N TYR A 18 13.16 25.88 9.47
CA TYR A 18 12.90 25.79 8.02
C TYR A 18 12.91 24.32 7.58
N SER A 19 11.79 23.84 7.03
CA SER A 19 11.70 22.55 6.37
C SER A 19 12.38 22.59 4.99
N ILE A 20 13.10 21.51 4.64
CA ILE A 20 13.59 21.27 3.27
C ILE A 20 13.21 19.83 2.87
N ASN A 21 12.00 19.64 2.37
CA ASN A 21 11.68 18.51 1.51
C ASN A 21 12.28 18.77 0.11
N GLY A 22 12.94 17.76 -0.46
CA GLY A 22 13.60 17.89 -1.76
C GLY A 22 14.05 16.54 -2.32
N ASP A 23 13.14 15.87 -3.03
CA ASP A 23 13.37 14.61 -3.74
C ASP A 23 14.53 14.70 -4.75
N SER A 24 15.11 13.54 -5.00
CA SER A 24 16.01 13.24 -6.10
C SER A 24 15.43 13.64 -7.47
N SER A 25 16.33 13.86 -8.44
CA SER A 25 16.02 14.08 -9.86
C SER A 25 15.38 15.43 -10.27
N THR A 26 16.18 16.51 -10.29
CA THR A 26 16.30 17.37 -11.49
C THR A 26 17.46 18.37 -11.35
N GLY A 27 18.38 18.38 -12.32
CA GLY A 27 19.48 19.35 -12.31
C GLY A 27 19.03 20.74 -12.79
N ASN A 28 18.95 21.72 -11.89
CA ASN A 28 18.97 23.14 -12.25
C ASN A 28 19.51 24.03 -11.11
N PHE A 29 20.46 24.91 -11.43
CA PHE A 29 21.04 25.86 -10.49
C PHE A 29 20.16 27.12 -10.34
N GLY A 30 19.71 27.42 -9.12
CA GLY A 30 19.02 28.67 -8.74
C GLY A 30 19.87 29.54 -7.82
N THR A 31 20.59 30.52 -8.35
CA THR A 31 21.34 31.52 -7.57
C THR A 31 20.51 32.75 -7.20
N LEU A 32 20.96 33.45 -6.13
CA LEU A 32 20.62 34.82 -5.65
C LEU A 32 19.76 34.79 -4.36
N LEU A 33 20.01 35.64 -3.35
CA LEU A 33 20.64 36.97 -3.39
C LEU A 33 21.45 37.31 -2.11
N SER A 34 22.52 38.09 -2.27
CA SER A 34 23.40 38.55 -1.19
C SER A 34 23.00 39.90 -0.59
N ALA A 35 23.05 40.02 0.73
CA ALA A 35 23.35 41.26 1.48
C ALA A 35 23.82 40.87 2.91
N SER A 36 24.82 41.50 3.52
CA SER A 36 25.78 42.50 3.03
C SER A 36 26.98 42.56 3.98
N ASP A 37 28.18 42.22 3.48
CA ASP A 37 29.46 42.93 3.74
C ASP A 37 30.64 42.16 3.15
N GLY A 38 30.82 42.30 1.84
CA GLY A 38 31.82 41.54 1.08
C GLY A 38 33.28 41.89 1.43
N LYS A 39 34.01 40.90 1.96
CA LYS A 39 35.47 40.73 1.84
C LYS A 39 35.83 39.25 2.09
N SER A 40 36.83 38.77 1.36
CA SER A 40 37.40 37.42 1.43
C SER A 40 36.52 36.30 0.84
N THR A 41 36.91 35.80 -0.32
CA THR A 41 36.48 34.51 -0.85
C THR A 41 37.23 33.37 -0.15
N GLY A 42 36.51 32.46 0.50
CA GLY A 42 37.01 31.16 0.98
C GLY A 42 36.14 30.04 0.43
N LYS A 43 36.72 28.88 0.12
CA LYS A 43 35.93 27.70 -0.30
C LYS A 43 35.06 27.24 0.88
N ALA A 44 33.79 26.92 0.63
CA ALA A 44 33.06 26.00 1.50
C ALA A 44 33.60 24.58 1.24
N CYS A 45 33.80 23.80 2.29
CA CYS A 45 34.05 22.36 2.17
C CYS A 45 32.74 21.73 1.66
N ALA A 46 32.78 21.10 0.48
CA ALA A 46 31.59 20.53 -0.16
C ALA A 46 31.49 19.04 0.20
N ASP A 47 30.28 18.58 0.50
CA ASP A 47 29.94 17.16 0.49
C ASP A 47 30.06 16.60 -0.95
N GLY A 48 30.52 15.36 -1.05
CA GLY A 48 30.78 14.67 -2.31
C GLY A 48 32.07 13.87 -2.28
N SER A 49 31.97 12.61 -1.85
CA SER A 49 32.90 11.49 -2.07
C SER A 49 34.41 11.79 -1.89
N ASP A 50 34.98 11.23 -0.82
CA ASP A 50 36.41 11.13 -0.47
C ASP A 50 36.83 11.97 0.78
N GLY A 51 36.68 11.37 1.96
CA GLY A 51 37.68 11.47 3.05
C GLY A 51 37.80 12.73 3.91
N ASN A 52 36.91 13.72 3.80
CA ASN A 52 37.01 14.94 4.62
C ASN A 52 36.14 14.88 5.90
N GLN A 53 36.75 15.14 7.05
CA GLN A 53 36.06 15.31 8.35
C GLN A 53 36.12 16.78 8.82
N LEU A 54 35.01 17.26 9.38
CA LEU A 54 34.94 18.49 10.17
C LEU A 54 35.09 18.08 11.64
N VAL A 55 35.99 18.74 12.36
CA VAL A 55 36.21 18.52 13.80
C VAL A 55 36.06 19.85 14.53
N ARG A 56 35.35 19.83 15.66
CA ARG A 56 35.13 20.97 16.56
C ARG A 56 35.86 20.68 17.87
N ASP A 57 36.70 21.62 18.29
CA ASP A 57 37.27 21.63 19.65
C ASP A 57 36.20 22.20 20.61
N PRO A 58 35.74 21.43 21.63
CA PRO A 58 34.69 21.89 22.56
C PRO A 58 35.16 23.04 23.45
N ILE A 59 36.39 22.96 23.98
CA ILE A 59 36.93 23.86 25.01
C ILE A 59 37.20 25.25 24.43
N ASN A 60 37.71 25.34 23.20
CA ASN A 60 38.04 26.62 22.55
C ASN A 60 37.01 27.08 21.51
N ASN A 61 36.05 26.22 21.13
CA ASN A 61 34.96 26.49 20.20
C ASN A 61 35.46 26.98 18.80
N ILE A 62 36.43 26.26 18.24
CA ILE A 62 37.03 26.50 16.91
C ILE A 62 36.73 25.32 15.98
N LEU A 63 36.55 25.61 14.68
CA LEU A 63 36.24 24.63 13.63
C LEU A 63 37.43 24.45 12.66
N TYR A 64 37.80 23.20 12.39
CA TYR A 64 38.84 22.83 11.42
C TYR A 64 38.24 22.15 10.17
N CYS A 65 38.86 22.35 9.00
CA CYS A 65 38.62 21.53 7.80
C CYS A 65 39.98 21.07 7.25
N TYR A 66 40.15 19.76 7.04
CA TYR A 66 41.34 19.13 6.46
C TYR A 66 41.24 19.03 4.93
N ASP A 67 42.40 18.96 4.25
CA ASP A 67 42.53 18.72 2.81
C ASP A 67 43.75 17.82 2.59
N THR A 68 43.57 16.64 1.97
CA THR A 68 44.62 15.64 1.74
C THR A 68 44.87 15.33 0.26
N GLU A 69 45.21 16.35 -0.55
CA GLU A 69 46.00 16.14 -1.77
C GLU A 69 47.46 16.59 -1.62
N GLY A 70 48.40 15.64 -1.71
CA GLY A 70 49.77 15.95 -2.16
C GLY A 70 50.79 16.42 -1.13
N GLY A 71 50.84 15.84 0.08
CA GLY A 71 52.09 15.72 0.84
C GLY A 71 52.65 16.98 1.53
N SER A 72 51.83 18.02 1.74
CA SER A 72 52.13 19.06 2.75
C SER A 72 50.85 19.65 3.34
N ALA A 73 50.55 19.34 4.61
CA ALA A 73 49.47 20.01 5.33
C ALA A 73 49.79 21.50 5.50
N THR A 74 48.80 22.38 5.28
CA THR A 74 48.91 23.82 5.57
C THR A 74 47.62 24.30 6.22
N THR A 75 47.63 24.43 7.54
CA THR A 75 46.48 24.91 8.32
C THR A 75 46.26 26.41 8.12
N TYR A 76 45.00 26.82 7.93
CA TYR A 76 44.57 28.23 7.98
C TYR A 76 43.69 28.44 9.20
N VAL A 77 44.12 29.30 10.12
CA VAL A 77 43.35 29.67 11.32
C VAL A 77 42.65 31.01 11.09
N TYR A 78 41.35 31.07 11.39
CA TYR A 78 40.57 32.32 11.43
C TYR A 78 39.96 32.49 12.82
N ALA A 79 40.55 33.37 13.64
CA ALA A 79 39.98 33.73 14.93
C ALA A 79 38.98 34.88 14.81
N TRP A 80 37.84 34.77 15.50
CA TRP A 80 36.94 35.90 15.76
C TRP A 80 37.36 36.63 17.04
N SER A 81 37.15 37.95 17.09
CA SER A 81 37.47 38.77 18.27
C SER A 81 36.50 39.93 18.39
N THR A 82 35.94 40.12 19.58
CA THR A 82 34.94 41.17 19.86
C THR A 82 35.55 42.52 20.26
N LYS A 83 36.88 42.64 20.41
CA LYS A 83 37.59 43.92 20.67
C LYS A 83 38.93 43.98 19.93
N GLY A 84 38.95 44.67 18.79
CA GLY A 84 40.06 44.57 17.84
C GLY A 84 41.31 45.39 18.16
N HIS A 85 42.49 44.83 17.81
CA HIS A 85 43.62 45.47 17.12
C HIS A 85 44.56 44.36 16.56
N PHE A 86 44.97 44.43 15.29
CA PHE A 86 45.84 43.42 14.64
C PHE A 86 47.33 43.82 14.61
N PRO A 87 48.25 42.84 14.76
CA PRO A 87 49.53 42.80 14.05
C PRO A 87 49.63 41.61 13.06
N LYS A 88 50.76 41.53 12.33
CA LYS A 88 50.97 40.68 11.13
C LYS A 88 51.61 39.31 11.42
N PRO A 89 51.44 38.31 10.52
CA PRO A 89 51.95 36.95 10.73
C PRO A 89 53.46 36.80 10.44
N ALA A 90 54.07 35.80 11.10
CA ALA A 90 55.36 35.20 10.75
C ALA A 90 55.16 33.74 10.33
N LYS A 91 56.08 33.18 9.53
CA LYS A 91 56.03 31.80 9.03
C LYS A 91 57.18 30.97 9.61
N PHE A 92 56.91 29.70 9.91
CA PHE A 92 57.92 28.64 9.99
C PHE A 92 57.49 27.43 9.16
N ASN A 93 58.46 26.71 8.61
CA ASN A 93 58.29 25.46 7.86
C ASN A 93 59.15 24.38 8.52
N TRP A 94 58.62 23.16 8.68
CA TRP A 94 59.40 21.96 8.98
C TRP A 94 59.14 20.89 7.90
N ALA A 95 60.05 19.92 7.76
CA ALA A 95 60.09 18.95 6.66
C ALA A 95 60.05 17.50 7.17
N THR A 96 59.55 16.60 6.34
CA THR A 96 59.23 15.20 6.64
C THR A 96 60.45 14.24 6.62
N PRO A 97 60.33 13.08 7.29
CA PRO A 97 60.99 11.83 6.92
C PRO A 97 59.99 10.72 6.53
N SER A 98 60.48 9.55 6.08
CA SER A 98 59.70 8.56 5.33
C SER A 98 59.92 7.10 5.79
N THR A 99 58.83 6.32 5.89
CA THR A 99 58.71 4.86 5.61
C THR A 99 59.78 3.85 6.08
N MET A 100 59.39 2.82 6.85
CA MET A 100 59.88 1.42 6.65
C MET A 100 59.05 0.34 7.39
N THR A 101 59.26 -0.96 7.08
CA THR A 101 58.33 -2.08 7.37
C THR A 101 58.98 -3.37 7.93
N SER A 102 58.27 -4.03 8.86
CA SER A 102 58.10 -5.50 9.06
C SER A 102 59.25 -6.50 9.41
N SER A 103 59.02 -7.25 10.51
CA SER A 103 59.29 -8.71 10.75
C SER A 103 60.67 -9.24 11.22
N SER A 104 60.65 -10.41 11.90
CA SER A 104 61.73 -10.95 12.77
C SER A 104 62.05 -12.46 12.56
N THR A 105 63.31 -12.90 12.78
CA THR A 105 63.73 -14.24 13.28
C THR A 105 65.23 -14.27 13.67
N ALA A 106 65.68 -15.22 14.51
CA ALA A 106 66.94 -15.12 15.29
C ALA A 106 68.00 -16.25 15.11
N VAL A 107 69.09 -16.20 15.91
CA VAL A 107 69.77 -17.30 16.68
C VAL A 107 71.34 -17.37 16.59
N THR A 108 71.96 -17.70 17.75
CA THR A 108 73.40 -17.94 18.11
C THR A 108 74.31 -16.71 18.35
N GLY A 109 75.11 -16.58 19.43
CA GLY A 109 75.15 -17.27 20.74
C GLY A 109 76.55 -17.68 21.25
N THR A 110 77.11 -16.99 22.27
CA THR A 110 77.98 -17.52 23.36
C THR A 110 78.53 -16.41 24.28
N SER A 111 78.53 -16.69 25.60
CA SER A 111 79.38 -16.10 26.67
C SER A 111 79.30 -14.59 27.00
N ASN A 112 79.41 -14.32 28.30
CA ASN A 112 79.12 -13.06 29.02
C ASN A 112 77.62 -12.76 29.10
N GLY A 113 77.18 -12.41 30.32
CA GLY A 113 75.83 -11.92 30.55
C GLY A 113 75.69 -10.52 29.97
N THR A 114 74.58 -10.29 29.30
CA THR A 114 74.19 -8.98 28.80
C THR A 114 72.72 -8.81 29.10
N ILE A 115 72.39 -7.73 29.80
CA ILE A 115 71.03 -7.28 30.07
C ILE A 115 70.48 -6.73 28.74
N ALA A 116 69.19 -6.95 28.46
CA ALA A 116 68.53 -6.46 27.26
C ALA A 116 67.17 -5.86 27.64
N LEU A 117 66.91 -4.66 27.12
CA LEU A 117 65.66 -3.93 27.26
C LEU A 117 64.69 -4.40 26.17
N ASP A 118 63.41 -4.48 26.53
CA ASP A 118 62.28 -4.54 25.61
C ASP A 118 61.39 -3.34 25.89
N TYR A 119 60.92 -2.65 24.84
CA TYR A 119 60.29 -1.33 24.96
C TYR A 119 58.76 -1.40 25.09
N ASP A 120 58.16 -2.58 24.89
CA ASP A 120 56.72 -2.79 24.97
C ASP A 120 56.24 -3.38 26.33
N ASN A 121 57.14 -3.75 27.25
CA ASN A 121 56.81 -4.41 28.52
C ASN A 121 57.94 -4.25 29.58
N ARG A 122 58.14 -3.04 30.13
CA ARG A 122 59.24 -2.69 31.06
C ARG A 122 59.27 -3.57 32.35
N ARG A 123 59.89 -4.76 32.32
CA ARG A 123 60.15 -5.57 33.55
C ARG A 123 61.52 -6.24 33.57
N LEU A 124 62.21 -6.09 34.71
CA LEU A 124 63.42 -6.82 35.07
C LEU A 124 63.07 -8.01 35.98
N TYR A 125 63.73 -9.17 35.81
CA TYR A 125 63.57 -10.30 36.74
C TYR A 125 64.91 -10.78 37.31
N GLN A 126 65.00 -10.87 38.63
CA GLN A 126 66.02 -11.67 39.33
C GLN A 126 65.35 -12.87 40.01
N ALA A 127 65.88 -14.08 39.81
CA ALA A 127 65.22 -15.32 40.22
C ALA A 127 65.94 -16.09 41.34
N ARG A 128 65.24 -16.31 42.47
CA ARG A 128 65.32 -17.44 43.48
C ARG A 128 64.86 -16.94 44.87
N SER A 129 64.34 -17.75 45.81
CA SER A 129 63.73 -19.11 45.78
C SER A 129 63.23 -19.53 47.17
N SER A 130 62.05 -20.16 47.29
CA SER A 130 61.51 -20.89 48.47
C SER A 130 61.20 -20.03 49.74
N ALA A 131 60.18 -20.30 50.57
CA ALA A 131 59.24 -21.42 50.68
C ALA A 131 57.87 -20.96 51.24
N ALA A 132 56.84 -21.81 51.16
CA ALA A 132 55.47 -21.51 51.62
C ALA A 132 55.29 -21.38 53.15
N THR A 133 54.24 -20.69 53.63
CA THR A 133 53.01 -21.23 54.27
C THR A 133 51.94 -20.12 54.47
N ARG A 134 50.64 -20.45 54.50
CA ARG A 134 49.50 -19.56 54.87
C ARG A 134 49.33 -19.41 56.39
N GLU A 135 48.63 -18.37 56.88
CA GLU A 135 47.23 -18.39 57.44
C GLU A 135 46.90 -17.15 58.33
N TYR A 136 45.62 -16.97 58.68
CA TYR A 136 44.96 -15.70 59.07
C TYR A 136 45.04 -15.26 60.56
N THR A 137 44.56 -14.02 60.77
CA THR A 137 44.26 -13.21 61.96
C THR A 137 43.79 -13.89 63.28
N VAL A 138 43.99 -13.18 64.41
CA VAL A 138 42.94 -12.73 65.40
C VAL A 138 43.58 -12.16 66.70
N SER A 139 42.82 -11.30 67.37
CA SER A 139 43.21 -10.27 68.34
C SER A 139 43.31 -10.64 69.84
N SER A 140 43.91 -9.71 70.59
CA SER A 140 43.81 -9.46 72.05
C SER A 140 44.55 -10.37 73.05
N PHE A 141 45.43 -9.77 73.89
CA PHE A 141 45.77 -10.22 75.26
C PHE A 141 46.46 -9.06 76.02
N THR A 142 45.80 -8.42 77.00
CA THR A 142 46.01 -8.63 78.46
C THR A 142 47.47 -8.74 78.95
N ALA A 143 47.90 -7.79 79.78
CA ALA A 143 49.12 -7.89 80.59
C ALA A 143 48.82 -8.31 82.05
N ALA A 144 49.44 -9.40 82.55
CA ALA A 144 49.27 -9.84 83.94
C ALA A 144 50.53 -10.52 84.57
N VAL A 145 51.40 -9.69 85.13
CA VAL A 145 52.26 -9.87 86.33
C VAL A 145 52.83 -11.25 86.70
N ASN A 146 54.18 -11.36 86.68
CA ASN A 146 55.07 -12.03 87.65
C ASN A 146 56.54 -11.82 87.17
N ASN A 147 57.52 -11.17 87.82
CA ASN A 147 57.69 -10.45 89.10
C ASN A 147 58.81 -9.37 88.91
N GLY A 148 59.02 -8.39 89.78
CA GLY A 148 58.29 -8.00 91.01
C GLY A 148 58.98 -6.84 91.75
N ASN A 149 58.28 -6.26 92.74
CA ASN A 149 58.58 -5.03 93.50
C ASN A 149 58.70 -3.74 92.66
N ALA A 150 58.25 -2.56 93.08
CA ALA A 150 57.32 -2.05 94.11
C ALA A 150 57.34 -0.51 93.91
N THR A 151 56.32 0.33 94.13
CA THR A 151 54.97 0.19 94.71
C THR A 151 54.13 1.38 94.23
N THR A 152 52.83 1.16 94.05
CA THR A 152 51.75 2.15 93.85
C THR A 152 51.88 3.51 94.56
N ARG A 153 51.46 4.59 93.88
CA ARG A 153 50.43 5.50 94.44
C ARG A 153 49.73 6.41 93.41
N THR A 154 48.39 6.36 93.40
CA THR A 154 47.49 7.29 92.70
C THR A 154 47.01 8.43 93.63
N THR A 155 46.82 9.65 93.09
CA THR A 155 45.88 10.68 93.61
C THR A 155 45.48 11.72 92.54
N SER A 156 44.31 11.51 91.91
CA SER A 156 43.24 12.51 91.64
C SER A 156 43.54 14.00 91.31
N ALA A 157 43.23 14.37 90.06
CA ALA A 157 42.37 15.50 89.60
C ALA A 157 42.82 16.99 89.76
N PRO A 158 42.21 17.94 89.02
CA PRO A 158 41.98 17.96 87.55
C PRO A 158 42.24 19.35 86.88
N ALA A 159 42.28 19.37 85.53
CA ALA A 159 42.47 20.56 84.66
C ALA A 159 43.84 21.26 84.81
N ASP A 160 44.45 21.88 83.80
CA ASP A 160 43.89 22.47 82.58
C ASP A 160 44.78 22.34 81.31
N THR A 161 44.25 22.87 80.21
CA THR A 161 44.76 23.11 78.84
C THR A 161 46.26 23.01 78.51
N GLN A 162 46.51 22.30 77.41
CA GLN A 162 47.63 22.39 76.44
C GLN A 162 49.04 21.95 76.87
N GLY A 163 49.62 21.05 76.04
CA GLY A 163 51.04 20.70 76.02
C GLY A 163 51.41 19.36 76.66
N THR A 164 51.52 18.30 75.84
CA THR A 164 52.40 17.16 76.13
C THR A 164 53.08 16.68 74.85
N HIS A 165 54.30 17.18 74.61
CA HIS A 165 55.34 16.41 73.94
C HIS A 165 55.92 15.35 74.92
N PHE A 166 56.98 14.67 74.47
CA PHE A 166 57.94 13.82 75.22
C PHE A 166 57.62 12.30 75.22
N VAL A 167 58.60 11.38 75.05
CA VAL A 167 60.07 11.52 74.91
C VAL A 167 60.71 10.21 74.43
N THR A 168 61.83 10.29 73.70
CA THR A 168 62.85 9.23 73.69
C THR A 168 63.98 9.58 74.68
N HIS A 169 64.46 8.58 75.43
CA HIS A 169 65.47 8.76 76.46
C HIS A 169 66.87 8.52 75.90
N SER A 170 67.80 9.46 76.10
CA SER A 170 69.24 9.16 76.08
C SER A 170 69.90 9.38 77.44
N THR A 171 70.78 8.45 77.79
CA THR A 171 71.51 8.44 79.07
C THR A 171 72.76 9.30 79.01
N PHE A 172 73.10 9.94 80.14
CA PHE A 172 74.30 10.78 80.38
C PHE A 172 74.23 12.28 80.07
N GLY A 173 73.38 12.99 80.83
CA GLY A 173 73.83 14.22 81.49
C GLY A 173 73.69 15.55 80.74
N THR A 174 72.85 16.42 81.32
CA THR A 174 72.73 17.87 81.03
C THR A 174 72.21 18.27 79.65
N SER A 175 70.91 18.08 79.44
CA SER A 175 70.12 18.92 78.53
C SER A 175 70.21 20.39 78.94
N LYS A 176 70.30 21.29 77.96
CA LYS A 176 69.93 22.71 78.10
C LYS A 176 68.72 22.97 77.23
N VAL A 177 67.71 23.62 77.79
CA VAL A 177 66.65 24.28 77.03
C VAL A 177 66.87 25.78 77.23
N LEU A 178 66.80 26.55 76.15
CA LEU A 178 66.71 28.00 76.19
C LEU A 178 65.36 28.40 75.60
N VAL A 179 64.54 29.06 76.40
CA VAL A 179 63.34 29.77 75.94
C VAL A 179 63.69 31.25 75.96
N ASP A 180 63.43 31.95 74.86
CA ASP A 180 63.61 33.40 74.79
C ASP A 180 62.63 34.12 75.73
N THR A 181 63.13 35.15 76.41
CA THR A 181 62.29 36.16 77.04
C THR A 181 62.91 37.51 76.74
N GLY A 182 62.33 38.21 75.77
CA GLY A 182 62.92 39.40 75.17
C GLY A 182 63.30 40.53 76.14
N ASP A 183 64.24 41.33 75.65
CA ASP A 183 64.82 42.57 76.19
C ASP A 183 65.82 42.52 77.37
N ALA A 184 67.04 42.93 77.01
CA ALA A 184 68.08 43.61 77.80
C ALA A 184 69.01 42.82 78.76
N ASP A 185 70.29 42.77 78.34
CA ASP A 185 71.51 42.72 79.15
C ASP A 185 71.68 41.64 80.25
N VAL A 186 72.28 40.52 79.84
CA VAL A 186 73.47 39.85 80.44
C VAL A 186 73.58 39.79 81.98
N CYS A 187 73.58 38.56 82.55
CA CYS A 187 74.69 38.06 83.41
C CYS A 187 74.45 36.64 83.98
N PHE A 188 75.43 35.75 83.83
CA PHE A 188 75.47 34.43 84.47
C PHE A 188 75.60 34.51 86.00
N TYR A 189 74.86 33.66 86.73
CA TYR A 189 75.12 33.36 88.13
C TYR A 189 75.08 31.86 88.44
N ALA A 190 76.23 31.33 88.87
CA ALA A 190 76.29 30.06 89.58
C ALA A 190 76.27 30.32 91.10
N TRP A 191 75.47 29.55 91.85
CA TRP A 191 75.60 29.46 93.31
C TRP A 191 75.89 28.03 93.73
N SER A 192 77.09 27.79 94.23
CA SER A 192 77.39 26.61 95.03
C SER A 192 77.16 26.92 96.51
N THR A 193 76.72 25.93 97.27
CA THR A 193 76.67 26.07 98.73
C THR A 193 78.00 25.62 99.33
N TRP A 194 78.78 26.58 99.85
CA TRP A 194 79.30 26.58 101.23
C TRP A 194 80.22 27.80 101.51
N SER A 195 79.96 28.47 102.64
CA SER A 195 80.81 29.45 103.34
C SER A 195 80.98 30.90 102.80
N THR A 196 80.37 31.82 103.57
CA THR A 196 80.86 33.18 103.92
C THR A 196 81.13 34.23 102.83
N ALA A 197 80.07 35.02 102.59
CA ALA A 197 80.05 36.49 102.62
C ALA A 197 80.91 37.32 101.63
N GLY A 198 80.22 38.11 100.79
CA GLY A 198 80.70 39.45 100.44
C GLY A 198 80.43 39.95 99.02
N THR A 199 79.32 40.68 98.84
CA THR A 199 79.15 41.85 97.94
C THR A 199 79.71 41.84 96.51
N LEU A 200 78.79 41.98 95.57
CA LEU A 200 79.00 42.35 94.17
C LEU A 200 79.38 43.85 94.02
N THR A 201 80.30 44.17 93.10
CA THR A 201 80.35 45.46 92.38
C THR A 201 81.08 45.27 91.05
N CYS A 202 80.45 45.66 89.94
CA CYS A 202 81.06 45.75 88.62
C CYS A 202 81.84 47.07 88.48
N ASP A 203 82.97 47.05 87.78
CA ASP A 203 83.41 48.22 87.00
C ASP A 203 84.28 47.79 85.80
N THR A 204 84.30 48.68 84.82
CA THR A 204 84.77 48.58 83.46
C THR A 204 86.29 48.79 83.30
N ASN A 205 86.77 48.44 82.09
CA ASN A 205 88.01 48.87 81.45
C ASN A 205 89.33 48.11 81.69
N TRP A 206 90.12 48.11 80.61
CA TRP A 206 91.57 47.92 80.44
C TRP A 206 92.15 46.53 80.09
N ASN A 207 92.43 46.39 78.79
CA ASN A 207 93.74 46.13 78.17
C ASN A 207 94.71 45.09 78.78
N SER A 208 95.09 44.14 77.93
CA SER A 208 96.10 43.09 78.06
C SER A 208 97.45 43.54 78.65
N PRO A 209 98.25 42.59 79.18
CA PRO A 209 99.37 42.14 78.34
C PRO A 209 99.87 40.69 78.53
N SER A 210 100.29 40.09 77.41
CA SER A 210 101.41 39.13 77.28
C SER A 210 101.22 37.68 77.84
N THR A 211 101.95 36.66 77.37
CA THR A 211 103.28 36.66 76.70
C THR A 211 103.55 35.41 75.83
N GLN A 212 104.40 35.59 74.80
CA GLN A 212 105.29 34.59 74.15
C GLN A 212 104.75 33.68 73.04
N VAL A 213 105.16 34.03 71.81
CA VAL A 213 105.20 33.18 70.59
C VAL A 213 106.37 32.17 70.69
N PRO A 214 106.34 31.08 69.90
CA PRO A 214 107.35 30.97 68.83
C PRO A 214 106.76 30.52 67.48
N ALA A 215 107.33 31.03 66.39
CA ALA A 215 106.89 30.72 65.03
C ALA A 215 107.44 29.36 64.54
N GLY A 216 106.61 28.59 63.82
CA GLY A 216 107.01 27.37 63.12
C GLY A 216 106.06 26.19 63.34
N VAL A 217 104.81 26.29 62.88
CA VAL A 217 103.88 25.17 62.69
C VAL A 217 103.12 25.44 61.38
N GLU A 218 102.97 24.42 60.54
CA GLU A 218 102.21 24.44 59.28
C GLU A 218 100.71 24.28 59.59
N PHE A 219 99.83 24.94 58.83
CA PHE A 219 98.39 24.72 58.96
C PHE A 219 98.00 23.41 58.28
N TYR A 220 97.30 22.55 59.02
CA TYR A 220 96.35 21.57 58.48
C TYR A 220 94.96 22.01 58.93
N PRO A 221 93.94 22.05 58.05
CA PRO A 221 92.55 22.10 58.49
C PRO A 221 92.11 20.74 59.07
N PHE A 222 91.14 20.78 59.96
CA PHE A 222 90.14 19.73 60.18
C PHE A 222 88.95 20.11 59.25
N ASP A 223 88.39 19.19 58.47
CA ASP A 223 87.29 18.27 58.85
C ASP A 223 85.99 19.07 59.15
N GLU A 224 85.46 19.73 58.11
CA GLU A 224 84.17 20.45 58.01
C GLU A 224 83.58 20.16 56.60
N ALA A 225 83.67 18.91 56.14
CA ALA A 225 83.22 18.49 54.81
C ALA A 225 82.33 17.24 54.83
N GLU A 226 82.22 16.57 55.98
CA GLU A 226 81.35 15.40 56.20
C GLU A 226 80.66 15.56 57.57
N ALA A 227 80.22 16.79 57.84
CA ALA A 227 79.17 17.04 58.80
C ALA A 227 77.82 16.77 58.10
N ASP A 228 76.81 16.57 58.93
CA ASP A 228 75.44 16.14 58.67
C ASP A 228 74.81 16.51 60.04
N ASP A 229 74.36 17.77 60.15
CA ASP A 229 74.13 18.46 61.44
C ASP A 229 72.66 18.31 61.93
N ASP A 230 71.70 18.05 61.04
CA ASP A 230 70.29 17.69 61.34
C ASP A 230 70.05 16.16 61.41
N GLY A 231 70.61 15.36 60.49
CA GLY A 231 70.60 13.90 60.54
C GLY A 231 69.92 13.16 59.39
N ASP A 232 69.58 13.85 58.29
CA ASP A 232 68.80 13.34 57.15
C ASP A 232 69.56 12.23 56.36
N GLY A 233 70.85 12.43 56.14
CA GLY A 233 71.72 11.58 55.31
C GLY A 233 72.56 12.34 54.28
N ILE A 234 72.21 13.58 53.95
CA ILE A 234 73.00 14.47 53.09
C ILE A 234 74.06 15.19 53.96
N PRO A 235 75.31 15.40 53.49
CA PRO A 235 76.29 16.15 54.27
C PRO A 235 76.19 17.68 54.05
N ASP A 236 76.39 18.52 55.09
CA ASP A 236 76.33 20.01 55.07
C ASP A 236 76.94 20.66 53.81
N SER A 237 78.00 20.05 53.26
CA SER A 237 78.75 20.56 52.11
C SER A 237 78.06 20.38 50.76
N VAL A 238 77.12 19.43 50.67
CA VAL A 238 76.27 19.18 49.51
C VAL A 238 75.13 20.19 49.54
N GLU A 239 74.37 20.19 50.63
CA GLU A 239 73.24 21.07 50.93
C GLU A 239 73.53 22.56 50.69
N VAL A 240 74.69 23.08 51.14
CA VAL A 240 75.05 24.50 50.92
C VAL A 240 75.68 24.83 49.55
N GLY A 241 75.70 23.87 48.61
CA GLY A 241 76.20 24.04 47.23
C GLY A 241 77.73 24.29 47.12
N ALA A 242 78.56 23.51 47.82
CA ALA A 242 80.00 23.79 47.98
C ALA A 242 80.95 23.20 46.90
N TYR A 243 81.11 23.91 45.77
CA TYR A 243 81.94 23.47 44.63
C TYR A 243 83.44 23.94 44.60
N ASP A 244 84.44 23.02 44.50
CA ASP A 244 85.88 23.34 44.25
C ASP A 244 86.42 22.84 42.87
N PRO A 245 86.62 23.74 41.87
CA PRO A 245 87.16 23.38 40.55
C PRO A 245 88.69 23.14 40.50
N GLY A 246 89.39 23.09 41.63
CA GLY A 246 90.86 23.16 41.71
C GLY A 246 91.63 21.83 41.82
N PHE A 247 91.00 20.72 42.19
CA PHE A 247 91.71 19.55 42.73
C PHE A 247 92.02 18.45 41.69
N VAL A 248 93.27 17.98 41.64
CA VAL A 248 93.68 16.83 40.80
C VAL A 248 93.92 15.61 41.68
N VAL A 249 93.00 14.65 41.60
CA VAL A 249 92.92 13.47 42.47
C VAL A 249 94.22 12.66 42.52
N THR A 250 94.75 12.49 43.73
CA THR A 250 95.58 11.33 44.09
C THR A 250 95.10 10.74 45.41
N SER A 251 94.69 9.47 45.38
CA SER A 251 94.17 8.60 46.46
C SER A 251 92.81 8.94 47.09
N SER A 252 91.81 8.12 46.75
CA SER A 252 90.71 7.58 47.60
C SER A 252 89.96 8.53 48.55
N TYR A 253 89.82 9.80 48.19
CA TYR A 253 88.96 10.77 48.84
C TYR A 253 88.50 11.73 47.74
N ALA A 254 87.38 11.39 47.12
CA ALA A 254 86.80 12.04 45.94
C ALA A 254 85.37 11.51 45.76
N GLN A 255 84.45 12.09 46.55
CA GLN A 255 82.99 11.94 46.55
C GLN A 255 82.56 12.67 47.82
N LEU A 256 82.26 13.96 47.67
CA LEU A 256 81.57 14.94 48.53
C LEU A 256 81.81 16.27 47.81
N HIS A 257 81.15 16.35 46.67
CA HIS A 257 81.06 17.48 45.78
C HIS A 257 79.59 17.46 45.42
N ASP A 258 78.86 18.51 45.76
CA ASP A 258 77.55 18.68 45.15
C ASP A 258 77.77 18.74 43.61
N SER A 259 76.85 18.10 42.89
CA SER A 259 76.96 17.94 41.44
C SER A 259 76.31 19.10 40.67
N ASP A 260 75.29 19.77 41.23
CA ASP A 260 74.75 21.05 40.77
C ASP A 260 74.63 22.08 41.92
N PRO A 261 75.57 23.05 42.03
CA PRO A 261 75.61 24.02 43.15
C PRO A 261 74.59 25.15 42.99
N THR A 262 73.39 24.80 42.52
CA THR A 262 72.23 25.69 42.39
C THR A 262 70.95 25.13 43.02
N THR A 263 70.89 23.82 43.29
CA THR A 263 70.01 23.16 44.26
C THR A 263 70.67 23.20 45.65
N THR A 264 69.91 23.57 46.70
CA THR A 264 70.44 23.76 48.07
C THR A 264 69.34 23.69 49.14
N THR A 265 69.43 22.72 50.05
CA THR A 265 68.59 22.55 51.25
C THR A 265 69.12 23.34 52.47
N ASP A 266 68.44 23.33 53.63
CA ASP A 266 68.89 24.01 54.87
C ASP A 266 69.51 23.01 55.89
N PRO A 267 70.85 22.98 56.08
CA PRO A 267 71.59 21.96 56.87
C PRO A 267 71.44 22.07 58.41
N ASP A 268 70.31 22.63 58.87
CA ASP A 268 69.85 22.66 60.25
C ASP A 268 68.39 22.11 60.34
N ASP A 269 67.74 21.69 59.22
CA ASP A 269 66.36 21.17 59.10
C ASP A 269 66.33 19.99 58.10
N ALA A 270 65.92 18.81 58.56
CA ALA A 270 66.02 17.55 57.81
C ALA A 270 64.92 17.33 56.76
N ASP A 271 64.04 18.31 56.56
CA ASP A 271 62.80 18.33 55.75
C ASP A 271 62.64 19.82 55.39
N THR A 272 63.12 20.21 54.20
CA THR A 272 63.38 21.60 53.82
C THR A 272 62.11 22.34 53.38
N ASP A 273 61.09 21.64 52.88
CA ASP A 273 59.82 22.20 52.38
C ASP A 273 58.59 21.93 53.27
N ASP A 274 58.73 21.19 54.39
CA ASP A 274 57.69 20.82 55.36
C ASP A 274 56.64 19.81 54.79
N ASP A 275 56.98 19.00 53.78
CA ASP A 275 56.06 18.04 53.12
C ASP A 275 55.80 16.75 53.95
N GLY A 276 56.83 16.25 54.63
CA GLY A 276 56.80 15.04 55.47
C GLY A 276 57.78 13.92 55.09
N LEU A 277 58.55 14.07 54.00
CA LEU A 277 59.77 13.32 53.71
C LEU A 277 60.98 14.02 54.35
N ASP A 278 62.04 13.26 54.68
CA ASP A 278 63.31 13.87 55.07
C ASP A 278 64.13 14.10 53.77
N ASP A 279 64.86 15.22 53.61
CA ASP A 279 65.59 15.61 52.38
C ASP A 279 66.47 14.47 51.80
N GLY A 280 67.10 13.68 52.69
CA GLY A 280 67.95 12.53 52.34
C GLY A 280 67.21 11.22 52.02
N GLU A 281 65.88 11.15 52.19
CA GLU A 281 65.03 10.12 51.57
C GLU A 281 64.68 10.50 50.12
N GLU A 282 64.85 11.77 49.74
CA GLU A 282 64.54 12.33 48.42
C GLU A 282 65.78 12.45 47.51
N ASP A 283 66.89 13.07 47.96
CA ASP A 283 68.24 12.93 47.35
C ASP A 283 68.84 11.57 47.74
N VAL A 284 68.25 10.50 47.22
CA VAL A 284 68.58 9.09 47.53
C VAL A 284 70.06 8.74 47.26
N ASP A 285 70.72 9.47 46.35
CA ASP A 285 72.11 9.31 45.93
C ASP A 285 73.09 10.15 46.79
N GLY A 286 72.60 11.25 47.37
CA GLY A 286 73.30 12.16 48.29
C GLY A 286 74.32 13.04 47.57
N ASP A 287 74.04 13.45 46.33
CA ASP A 287 74.95 14.22 45.48
C ASP A 287 74.48 15.64 45.14
N GLY A 288 73.30 16.03 45.62
CA GLY A 288 72.75 17.39 45.54
C GLY A 288 72.28 17.81 44.15
N ASN A 289 72.16 16.89 43.18
CA ASN A 289 71.33 17.13 42.00
C ASN A 289 69.88 16.74 42.31
N HIS A 290 68.92 17.46 41.75
CA HIS A 290 67.63 16.85 41.39
C HIS A 290 67.86 15.95 40.14
N ASP A 291 67.99 14.64 40.35
CA ASP A 291 68.08 13.62 39.29
C ASP A 291 66.67 13.09 38.95
N SER A 292 66.43 12.64 37.70
CA SER A 292 65.07 12.35 37.21
C SER A 292 64.43 11.04 37.72
N ASN A 293 64.70 10.66 38.97
CA ASN A 293 64.23 9.45 39.65
C ASN A 293 64.21 9.61 41.19
N GLU A 294 64.19 10.85 41.64
CA GLU A 294 64.32 11.40 43.00
C GLU A 294 63.39 12.62 43.03
N SER A 295 62.71 12.88 44.15
CA SER A 295 61.88 14.07 44.33
C SER A 295 62.78 15.30 44.53
N ASP A 296 62.24 16.53 44.41
CA ASP A 296 63.01 17.75 44.65
C ASP A 296 62.84 18.17 46.11
N PRO A 297 63.88 18.13 46.98
CA PRO A 297 63.77 18.44 48.42
C PRO A 297 63.59 19.94 48.73
N ASN A 298 62.86 20.64 47.86
CA ASN A 298 62.61 22.08 47.86
C ASN A 298 61.24 22.45 47.23
N ASP A 299 60.40 21.47 46.86
CA ASP A 299 59.08 21.63 46.25
C ASP A 299 58.14 20.59 46.88
N ASP A 300 57.13 21.05 47.66
CA ASP A 300 56.25 20.21 48.50
C ASP A 300 55.26 19.30 47.74
N ASP A 301 55.44 19.18 46.42
CA ASP A 301 54.63 18.52 45.40
C ASP A 301 55.50 18.50 44.11
N THR A 302 56.33 17.45 43.95
CA THR A 302 57.41 17.42 42.94
C THR A 302 56.90 17.45 41.50
N ASP A 303 55.71 16.94 41.23
CA ASP A 303 55.16 16.78 39.87
C ASP A 303 53.92 17.63 39.54
N ASP A 304 53.56 18.56 40.43
CA ASP A 304 52.42 19.51 40.35
C ASP A 304 51.03 18.80 40.37
N ASP A 305 50.88 17.69 41.11
CA ASP A 305 49.67 16.84 41.13
C ASP A 305 48.65 17.18 42.25
N CYS A 306 48.98 18.08 43.18
CA CYS A 306 48.20 18.47 44.36
C CYS A 306 48.17 17.47 45.54
N ILE A 307 48.83 16.32 45.44
CA ILE A 307 49.19 15.47 46.59
C ILE A 307 50.62 15.84 46.98
N ILE A 308 50.88 15.98 48.29
CA ILE A 308 52.23 16.28 48.78
C ILE A 308 53.06 14.99 48.81
N ASP A 309 54.34 15.07 48.47
CA ASP A 309 55.20 13.90 48.22
C ASP A 309 55.19 12.88 49.39
N GLY A 310 55.09 13.35 50.63
CA GLY A 310 55.04 12.57 51.87
C GLY A 310 53.72 11.86 52.17
N GLU A 311 52.63 12.20 51.48
CA GLU A 311 51.37 11.42 51.49
C GLU A 311 51.14 10.67 50.16
N ASP A 312 51.83 11.03 49.08
CA ASP A 312 51.77 10.34 47.77
C ASP A 312 52.53 8.98 47.75
N PRO A 313 51.91 7.87 47.32
CA PRO A 313 52.61 6.63 46.97
C PRO A 313 53.65 6.70 45.83
N ASN A 314 53.62 7.70 44.94
CA ASN A 314 54.48 7.82 43.74
C ASN A 314 54.86 9.29 43.34
N PRO A 315 55.63 10.03 44.17
CA PRO A 315 55.92 11.49 44.05
C PRO A 315 56.76 11.96 42.85
N LEU A 316 56.68 11.24 41.73
CA LEU A 316 57.46 11.44 40.51
C LEU A 316 56.60 11.31 39.24
N ALA A 317 55.32 10.92 39.38
CA ALA A 317 54.32 10.95 38.32
C ALA A 317 52.88 10.77 38.84
N ASP A 318 52.06 11.82 38.67
CA ASP A 318 50.60 11.87 38.40
C ASP A 318 50.14 10.56 37.74
N ASP A 319 49.70 9.63 38.60
CA ASP A 319 49.28 8.28 38.28
C ASP A 319 47.73 8.19 38.42
N ASP A 320 47.21 6.96 38.54
CA ASP A 320 45.80 6.58 38.68
C ASP A 320 45.83 5.53 39.81
N SER A 321 45.74 6.02 41.06
CA SER A 321 46.23 5.33 42.25
C SER A 321 45.32 4.20 42.74
N ASP A 322 44.00 4.38 42.67
CA ASP A 322 43.03 3.32 42.98
C ASP A 322 42.65 2.46 41.75
N GLY A 323 42.73 3.03 40.55
CA GLY A 323 42.48 2.36 39.27
C GLY A 323 41.11 2.64 38.63
N ASP A 324 40.39 3.68 39.05
CA ASP A 324 39.08 4.08 38.51
C ASP A 324 39.15 4.67 37.07
N GLY A 325 40.32 5.19 36.67
CA GLY A 325 40.59 5.80 35.36
C GLY A 325 40.51 7.33 35.31
N LEU A 326 40.39 8.01 36.46
CA LEU A 326 40.78 9.39 36.66
C LEU A 326 42.30 9.47 36.83
N LEU A 327 42.80 10.65 37.20
CA LEU A 327 44.20 10.85 37.57
C LEU A 327 44.19 11.53 38.93
N ASP A 328 45.16 11.20 39.76
CA ASP A 328 45.27 11.69 41.13
C ASP A 328 45.16 13.23 41.21
N SER A 329 45.74 13.95 40.23
CA SER A 329 45.61 15.41 40.09
C SER A 329 44.25 15.93 39.61
N LEU A 330 43.50 15.17 38.83
CA LEU A 330 42.14 15.55 38.43
C LEU A 330 41.21 15.47 39.64
N GLU A 331 41.39 14.45 40.45
CA GLU A 331 40.67 14.20 41.68
C GLU A 331 41.00 15.22 42.76
N ALA A 332 42.25 15.23 43.25
CA ALA A 332 42.70 16.09 44.34
C ALA A 332 42.57 17.60 44.01
N CYS A 333 42.94 18.02 42.79
CA CYS A 333 42.89 19.44 42.43
C CYS A 333 41.50 19.95 41.99
N THR A 334 40.65 19.11 41.38
CA THR A 334 39.49 19.57 40.60
C THR A 334 38.15 18.99 41.03
N LEU A 335 38.03 17.67 41.17
CA LEU A 335 36.77 16.99 41.52
C LEU A 335 36.53 17.00 43.03
N LEU A 336 37.61 16.90 43.82
CA LEU A 336 37.64 16.80 45.29
C LEU A 336 37.14 15.44 45.83
N THR A 337 37.24 14.40 45.00
CA THR A 337 37.20 12.97 45.36
C THR A 337 38.46 12.55 46.14
N ASP A 338 38.51 11.32 46.67
CA ASP A 338 39.67 10.76 47.37
C ASP A 338 40.46 9.84 46.41
N PRO A 339 41.67 10.23 45.91
CA PRO A 339 42.44 9.48 44.89
C PRO A 339 42.88 8.05 45.26
N PHE A 340 42.44 7.57 46.42
CA PHE A 340 42.77 6.27 46.99
C PHE A 340 41.52 5.44 47.34
N ASP A 341 40.30 5.92 47.02
CA ASP A 341 39.03 5.23 47.24
C ASP A 341 38.08 5.44 46.05
N VAL A 342 38.00 4.39 45.20
CA VAL A 342 37.32 4.28 43.89
C VAL A 342 35.82 4.68 43.85
N ASP A 343 35.23 5.03 44.98
CA ASP A 343 33.81 5.30 45.25
C ASP A 343 33.78 6.25 46.48
N SER A 344 33.84 7.56 46.21
CA SER A 344 34.08 8.61 47.20
C SER A 344 32.88 8.88 48.12
N ASP A 345 31.65 8.65 47.66
CA ASP A 345 30.43 8.92 48.43
C ASP A 345 29.72 7.67 48.97
N GLY A 346 30.04 6.49 48.42
CA GLY A 346 29.69 5.18 48.94
C GLY A 346 28.39 4.60 48.41
N ASP A 347 28.06 4.85 47.14
CA ASP A 347 26.80 4.48 46.49
C ASP A 347 26.85 3.19 45.64
N ASP A 348 28.04 2.58 45.53
CA ASP A 348 28.43 1.43 44.70
C ASP A 348 28.68 1.73 43.18
N LEU A 349 28.69 3.00 42.74
CA LEU A 349 29.22 3.47 41.44
C LEU A 349 30.68 3.96 41.60
N GLU A 350 31.52 3.86 40.55
CA GLU A 350 32.94 4.26 40.63
C GLU A 350 33.11 5.71 40.14
N ASP A 351 33.82 6.58 40.87
CA ASP A 351 33.98 8.04 40.60
C ASP A 351 34.36 8.33 39.13
N GLY A 352 35.23 7.50 38.57
CA GLY A 352 35.68 7.57 37.19
C GLY A 352 34.62 7.16 36.17
N ASP A 353 33.72 6.23 36.49
CA ASP A 353 32.57 5.91 35.65
C ASP A 353 31.50 7.02 35.74
N GLU A 354 31.31 7.62 36.90
CA GLU A 354 30.47 8.82 37.04
C GLU A 354 30.96 9.96 36.15
N VAL A 355 32.21 10.38 36.30
CA VAL A 355 32.76 11.53 35.57
C VAL A 355 32.93 11.25 34.07
N ASN A 356 33.31 10.03 33.68
CA ASN A 356 33.60 9.71 32.27
C ASN A 356 32.42 9.09 31.49
N THR A 357 31.50 8.40 32.15
CA THR A 357 30.42 7.64 31.50
C THR A 357 29.05 8.29 31.71
N TYR A 358 28.64 8.58 32.95
CA TYR A 358 27.25 8.95 33.28
C TYR A 358 27.04 10.48 33.37
N GLY A 359 27.93 11.18 34.05
CA GLY A 359 27.91 12.63 34.25
C GLY A 359 27.32 13.10 35.58
N SER A 360 27.08 12.17 36.52
CA SER A 360 26.73 12.40 37.93
C SER A 360 27.84 13.15 38.71
N ASP A 361 27.54 13.53 39.96
CA ASP A 361 28.46 14.23 40.87
C ASP A 361 29.04 13.22 41.89
N PRO A 362 30.32 12.81 41.79
CA PRO A 362 30.93 11.73 42.60
C PRO A 362 31.18 12.09 44.07
N LEU A 363 30.32 12.95 44.62
CA LEU A 363 30.30 13.46 45.98
C LEU A 363 28.85 13.62 46.52
N ASP A 364 27.82 13.27 45.74
CA ASP A 364 26.40 13.29 46.13
C ASP A 364 25.68 12.02 45.60
N PRO A 365 25.43 10.99 46.44
CA PRO A 365 25.04 9.63 46.04
C PRO A 365 23.57 9.48 45.61
N ASP A 366 22.97 10.56 45.10
CA ASP A 366 21.56 10.78 44.72
C ASP A 366 21.57 12.12 43.94
N SER A 367 22.24 12.12 42.78
CA SER A 367 22.67 13.32 42.05
C SER A 367 21.51 14.24 41.64
N ASP A 368 20.34 13.68 41.35
CA ASP A 368 19.14 14.44 40.96
C ASP A 368 18.15 14.69 42.13
N GLY A 369 18.26 13.95 43.23
CA GLY A 369 17.42 14.08 44.42
C GLY A 369 16.06 13.37 44.34
N ASP A 370 15.95 12.37 43.49
CA ASP A 370 14.84 11.43 43.34
C ASP A 370 14.64 10.52 44.57
N GLY A 371 15.73 9.99 45.13
CA GLY A 371 15.74 9.08 46.26
C GLY A 371 16.05 7.61 45.95
N LEU A 372 16.40 7.28 44.70
CA LEU A 372 17.34 6.22 44.35
C LEU A 372 18.79 6.67 44.67
N LEU A 373 19.77 5.81 44.38
CA LEU A 373 21.19 6.16 44.40
C LEU A 373 21.71 5.94 42.98
N ASP A 374 22.66 6.74 42.51
CA ASP A 374 23.16 6.71 41.13
C ASP A 374 23.66 5.30 40.72
N GLY A 375 24.28 4.56 41.63
CA GLY A 375 24.64 3.14 41.48
C GLY A 375 23.44 2.18 41.48
N GLU A 376 22.38 2.43 42.25
CA GLU A 376 21.14 1.63 42.22
C GLU A 376 20.42 1.82 40.87
N GLU A 377 20.40 3.06 40.38
CA GLU A 377 19.89 3.44 39.06
C GLU A 377 20.66 2.77 37.93
N VAL A 378 21.98 2.91 37.88
CA VAL A 378 22.80 2.35 36.80
C VAL A 378 22.79 0.81 36.79
N PHE A 379 22.78 0.16 37.95
CA PHE A 379 22.99 -1.30 38.04
C PHE A 379 21.71 -2.14 38.22
N ASP A 380 20.69 -1.64 38.91
CA ASP A 380 19.48 -2.42 39.23
C ASP A 380 18.23 -2.02 38.40
N TYR A 381 18.05 -0.73 38.02
CA TYR A 381 16.87 -0.27 37.26
C TYR A 381 17.16 0.11 35.79
N GLY A 382 18.28 0.79 35.53
CA GLY A 382 18.70 1.27 34.20
C GLY A 382 18.28 2.70 33.85
N THR A 383 17.93 3.50 34.85
CA THR A 383 17.54 4.92 34.77
C THR A 383 18.75 5.85 34.56
N ASP A 384 18.53 7.14 34.29
CA ASP A 384 19.60 8.14 34.14
C ASP A 384 19.79 8.91 35.44
N PRO A 385 20.91 8.76 36.19
CA PRO A 385 21.10 9.36 37.52
C PRO A 385 21.21 10.91 37.53
N ASN A 386 20.82 11.55 36.43
CA ASN A 386 20.79 13.00 36.26
C ASN A 386 19.40 13.51 35.81
N ASP A 387 18.38 12.65 35.68
CA ASP A 387 17.04 13.01 35.20
C ASP A 387 15.94 12.38 36.09
N ASP A 388 15.29 13.23 36.87
CA ASP A 388 14.51 12.85 38.07
C ASP A 388 13.11 12.25 37.77
N ASP A 389 12.93 11.77 36.54
CA ASP A 389 11.72 11.40 35.77
C ASP A 389 12.21 10.85 34.40
N THR A 390 12.89 9.67 34.37
CA THR A 390 13.68 9.18 33.20
C THR A 390 12.84 8.99 31.92
N ASP A 391 11.61 8.49 32.06
CA ASP A 391 10.72 8.26 30.92
C ASP A 391 9.84 9.48 30.57
N GLY A 392 9.70 10.44 31.50
CA GLY A 392 9.00 11.71 31.34
C GLY A 392 7.50 11.65 31.61
N ASP A 393 7.01 10.62 32.32
CA ASP A 393 5.60 10.42 32.67
C ASP A 393 5.07 11.37 33.77
N THR A 394 5.97 12.05 34.49
CA THR A 394 5.74 12.99 35.61
C THR A 394 5.52 12.41 37.02
N ILE A 395 5.85 11.14 37.22
CA ILE A 395 6.26 10.54 38.49
C ILE A 395 7.79 10.76 38.60
N LYS A 396 8.48 9.98 39.42
CA LYS A 396 9.91 10.03 39.66
C LYS A 396 10.33 8.58 39.86
N ASP A 397 11.46 8.19 39.32
CA ASP A 397 11.90 6.81 39.24
C ASP A 397 11.88 6.09 40.61
N GLY A 398 12.38 6.74 41.67
CA GLY A 398 12.32 6.25 43.05
C GLY A 398 10.92 6.26 43.67
N GLU A 399 10.02 7.13 43.21
CA GLU A 399 8.60 7.09 43.59
C GLU A 399 7.83 5.94 42.93
N GLU A 400 8.27 5.50 41.76
CA GLU A 400 7.73 4.39 40.96
C GLU A 400 8.20 3.03 41.45
N VAL A 401 9.51 2.81 41.55
CA VAL A 401 10.17 1.63 42.12
C VAL A 401 9.58 1.26 43.50
N THR A 402 9.16 2.27 44.27
CA THR A 402 8.58 2.09 45.61
C THR A 402 7.05 2.00 45.65
N GLY A 403 6.35 2.09 44.50
CA GLY A 403 4.90 2.21 44.39
C GLY A 403 4.35 3.35 45.26
N SER A 404 5.15 4.40 45.46
CA SER A 404 4.88 5.36 46.53
C SER A 404 3.60 6.15 46.28
N ARG A 405 3.34 6.43 45.00
CA ARG A 405 2.23 7.20 44.44
C ARG A 405 0.99 6.37 44.13
N ASN A 406 1.13 5.10 43.74
CA ASN A 406 0.02 4.15 43.59
C ASN A 406 -0.61 3.72 44.94
N THR A 407 -1.11 4.69 45.72
CA THR A 407 -1.63 4.45 47.07
C THR A 407 -3.04 3.85 47.18
N PRO A 408 -3.99 4.05 46.22
CA PRO A 408 -5.28 3.39 46.28
C PRO A 408 -5.16 1.87 46.02
N TYR A 409 -4.29 1.48 45.09
CA TYR A 409 -4.21 0.12 44.56
C TYR A 409 -3.06 -0.72 45.13
N GLY A 410 -2.63 -0.38 46.35
CA GLY A 410 -1.82 -1.28 47.18
C GLY A 410 -0.34 -0.91 47.29
N LYS A 411 0.13 0.07 46.49
CA LYS A 411 1.53 0.46 46.34
C LYS A 411 2.36 -0.58 45.59
N GLU A 412 1.76 -1.17 44.55
CA GLU A 412 2.53 -1.92 43.57
C GLU A 412 3.38 -0.91 42.74
N PRO A 413 4.64 -1.24 42.38
CA PRO A 413 5.50 -0.38 41.56
C PRO A 413 5.04 -0.26 40.10
N THR A 414 5.45 0.80 39.44
CA THR A 414 5.46 0.99 37.98
C THR A 414 6.88 0.78 37.43
N ASP A 415 7.07 0.76 36.10
CA ASP A 415 8.39 0.57 35.46
C ASP A 415 8.96 1.92 35.01
N PRO A 416 9.99 2.49 35.69
CA PRO A 416 10.49 3.87 35.46
C PRO A 416 11.23 4.08 34.11
N LEU A 417 11.08 3.12 33.19
CA LEU A 417 11.59 3.17 31.81
C LEU A 417 10.47 3.03 30.76
N ASP A 418 9.21 2.87 31.19
CA ASP A 418 8.04 2.70 30.33
C ASP A 418 6.88 3.56 30.88
N PRO A 419 6.58 4.72 30.27
CA PRO A 419 5.69 5.73 30.85
C PRO A 419 4.20 5.36 30.81
N ASP A 420 3.88 4.10 30.50
CA ASP A 420 2.55 3.52 30.32
C ASP A 420 2.67 2.02 30.66
N SER A 421 2.68 1.71 31.96
CA SER A 421 3.09 0.40 32.52
C SER A 421 2.20 -0.77 32.11
N ASP A 422 0.93 -0.53 31.78
CA ASP A 422 -0.02 -1.56 31.31
C ASP A 422 -0.39 -1.46 29.82
N ASN A 423 0.09 -0.42 29.13
CA ASN A 423 0.00 -0.18 27.69
C ASN A 423 -1.45 0.13 27.22
N ASP A 424 -2.21 0.87 28.02
CA ASP A 424 -3.59 1.27 27.71
C ASP A 424 -3.72 2.61 26.95
N GLY A 425 -2.65 3.42 26.93
CA GLY A 425 -2.58 4.71 26.24
C GLY A 425 -2.72 5.95 27.12
N LEU A 426 -2.84 5.79 28.45
CA LEU A 426 -2.57 6.83 29.45
C LEU A 426 -1.15 6.65 30.00
N THR A 427 -0.59 7.71 30.59
CA THR A 427 0.66 7.56 31.35
C THR A 427 0.38 7.35 32.83
N ASP A 428 1.21 6.58 33.52
CA ASP A 428 1.02 6.22 34.93
C ASP A 428 0.79 7.47 35.83
N GLY A 429 1.47 8.55 35.47
CA GLY A 429 1.44 9.87 36.06
C GLY A 429 0.25 10.72 35.63
N GLU A 430 -0.36 10.50 34.46
CA GLU A 430 -1.68 11.04 34.13
C GLU A 430 -2.78 10.31 34.90
N GLU A 431 -2.70 8.99 34.96
CA GLU A 431 -3.59 8.11 35.69
C GLU A 431 -3.66 8.46 37.18
N ILE A 432 -2.57 8.28 37.94
CA ILE A 432 -2.55 8.51 39.40
C ILE A 432 -3.02 9.93 39.78
N LYS A 433 -2.75 10.91 38.92
CA LYS A 433 -2.87 12.36 39.20
C LYS A 433 -4.19 12.96 38.74
N THR A 434 -4.72 12.49 37.62
CA THR A 434 -5.91 13.02 36.95
C THR A 434 -7.08 12.05 37.11
N HIS A 435 -6.96 10.85 36.58
CA HIS A 435 -8.03 9.86 36.43
C HIS A 435 -8.30 9.10 37.75
N LYS A 436 -7.22 8.74 38.44
CA LYS A 436 -7.14 7.90 39.65
C LYS A 436 -7.50 6.43 39.38
N SER A 437 -7.25 5.98 38.16
CA SER A 437 -7.08 4.59 37.75
C SER A 437 -5.84 3.94 38.38
N ASP A 438 -5.69 2.63 38.21
CA ASP A 438 -4.52 1.82 38.62
C ASP A 438 -3.57 1.63 37.43
N PRO A 439 -2.37 2.23 37.41
CA PRO A 439 -1.46 2.21 36.26
C PRO A 439 -0.70 0.88 36.10
N ASN A 440 -1.40 -0.22 36.29
CA ASN A 440 -0.93 -1.60 36.28
C ASN A 440 -2.09 -2.56 35.88
N ASP A 441 -3.27 -2.03 35.57
CA ASP A 441 -4.51 -2.74 35.29
C ASP A 441 -5.37 -1.90 34.33
N ALA A 442 -5.09 -2.06 33.03
CA ALA A 442 -5.65 -1.31 31.90
C ALA A 442 -7.19 -1.24 31.80
N ASP A 443 -7.96 -1.84 32.71
CA ASP A 443 -9.42 -1.76 32.90
C ASP A 443 -9.63 -1.74 34.43
N THR A 444 -9.57 -0.55 35.06
CA THR A 444 -9.51 -0.39 36.52
C THR A 444 -10.76 -0.94 37.23
N ASP A 445 -11.91 -1.01 36.54
CA ASP A 445 -13.20 -1.29 37.17
C ASP A 445 -13.92 -2.59 36.73
N ASP A 446 -13.27 -3.40 35.89
CA ASP A 446 -13.79 -4.62 35.26
C ASP A 446 -15.00 -4.35 34.33
N GLY A 447 -15.09 -3.16 33.72
CA GLY A 447 -16.19 -2.71 32.86
C GLY A 447 -16.15 -3.33 31.46
N GLY A 448 -14.95 -3.54 30.93
CA GLY A 448 -14.67 -4.17 29.63
C GLY A 448 -14.18 -3.23 28.54
N ARG A 449 -14.10 -1.92 28.81
CA ARG A 449 -13.27 -0.95 28.08
C ARG A 449 -11.99 -0.66 28.87
N SER A 450 -10.95 -0.16 28.21
CA SER A 450 -9.73 0.26 28.90
C SER A 450 -9.79 1.72 29.33
N ASP A 451 -9.14 2.07 30.43
CA ASP A 451 -9.21 3.43 31.01
C ASP A 451 -8.75 4.50 29.99
N GLY A 452 -7.76 4.15 29.15
CA GLY A 452 -7.27 4.95 28.04
C GLY A 452 -8.25 5.08 26.87
N ASP A 453 -9.01 4.05 26.52
CA ASP A 453 -10.07 4.16 25.50
C ASP A 453 -11.25 4.98 26.03
N GLU A 454 -11.66 4.72 27.27
CA GLU A 454 -12.68 5.50 27.99
C GLU A 454 -12.35 7.01 28.05
N VAL A 455 -11.08 7.37 28.25
CA VAL A 455 -10.65 8.77 28.33
C VAL A 455 -10.46 9.41 26.94
N ASN A 456 -9.86 8.69 25.99
CA ASN A 456 -9.43 9.25 24.71
C ASN A 456 -10.49 9.12 23.61
N ILE A 457 -11.39 8.16 23.72
CA ILE A 457 -12.39 7.77 22.71
C ILE A 457 -13.80 8.08 23.23
N ASP A 458 -14.24 7.38 24.26
CA ASP A 458 -15.67 7.30 24.64
C ASP A 458 -16.12 8.49 25.50
N GLY A 459 -15.26 8.94 26.43
CA GLY A 459 -15.52 10.02 27.37
C GLY A 459 -16.32 9.61 28.62
N THR A 460 -16.24 8.34 29.01
CA THR A 460 -16.85 7.71 30.19
C THR A 460 -16.03 7.99 31.48
N ASP A 461 -16.36 7.34 32.61
CA ASP A 461 -15.68 7.52 33.90
C ASP A 461 -15.04 6.20 34.33
N VAL A 462 -13.70 6.12 34.28
CA VAL A 462 -12.80 4.95 34.52
C VAL A 462 -12.87 4.27 35.91
N LEU A 463 -14.00 4.45 36.59
CA LEU A 463 -14.34 3.99 37.93
C LEU A 463 -15.86 3.64 38.07
N ASP A 464 -16.64 3.63 36.98
CA ASP A 464 -18.06 3.26 36.93
C ASP A 464 -18.46 2.43 35.67
N GLY A 465 -17.79 1.30 35.44
CA GLY A 465 -17.95 0.12 34.55
C GLY A 465 -19.35 -0.33 34.08
N SER A 466 -20.23 0.63 33.91
CA SER A 466 -21.65 0.54 33.60
C SER A 466 -22.09 1.69 32.69
N ASP A 467 -21.19 2.62 32.33
CA ASP A 467 -21.35 3.53 31.21
C ASP A 467 -20.47 3.23 29.97
N ASP A 468 -19.57 2.23 30.02
CA ASP A 468 -18.83 1.67 28.87
C ASP A 468 -19.76 1.10 27.80
N LEU A 469 -20.78 0.34 28.24
CA LEU A 469 -21.78 -0.28 27.36
C LEU A 469 -22.93 0.70 27.09
N VAL A 470 -22.57 1.95 26.79
CA VAL A 470 -23.49 2.95 26.28
C VAL A 470 -23.87 2.62 24.84
N ASP A 471 -25.12 2.93 24.53
CA ASP A 471 -25.77 2.85 23.22
C ASP A 471 -26.33 4.27 23.05
N THR A 472 -25.57 5.12 22.34
CA THR A 472 -25.74 6.58 22.42
C THR A 472 -26.92 7.09 21.61
N ASP A 473 -27.28 6.44 20.50
CA ASP A 473 -28.43 6.83 19.66
C ASP A 473 -29.64 5.89 19.76
N GLY A 474 -29.47 4.64 20.19
CA GLY A 474 -30.54 3.72 20.54
C GLY A 474 -30.86 2.64 19.49
N ASP A 475 -29.91 2.29 18.62
CA ASP A 475 -30.10 1.36 17.51
C ASP A 475 -30.09 -0.12 17.96
N GLY A 476 -29.23 -0.46 18.92
CA GLY A 476 -29.07 -1.81 19.48
C GLY A 476 -27.64 -2.33 19.53
N LEU A 477 -26.68 -1.64 18.88
CA LEU A 477 -25.25 -1.76 19.12
C LEU A 477 -24.85 -0.87 20.30
N THR A 478 -23.66 -1.08 20.84
CA THR A 478 -23.05 -0.18 21.83
C THR A 478 -21.95 0.65 21.15
N ASP A 479 -21.66 1.87 21.64
CA ASP A 479 -20.60 2.73 21.10
C ASP A 479 -19.27 1.94 20.89
N PRO A 480 -18.89 1.01 21.79
CA PRO A 480 -17.80 0.04 21.56
C PRO A 480 -17.92 -0.95 20.39
N GLU A 481 -19.10 -1.50 20.13
CA GLU A 481 -19.35 -2.46 19.05
C GLU A 481 -19.37 -1.73 17.70
N GLU A 482 -19.96 -0.54 17.66
CA GLU A 482 -19.95 0.39 16.53
C GLU A 482 -18.52 0.79 16.14
N GLU A 483 -17.63 1.05 17.10
CA GLU A 483 -16.22 1.32 16.81
C GLU A 483 -15.47 0.12 16.19
N GLU A 484 -15.76 -1.11 16.61
CA GLU A 484 -15.16 -2.32 16.01
C GLU A 484 -15.64 -2.52 14.56
N LEU A 485 -16.90 -2.17 14.28
CA LEU A 485 -17.51 -2.21 12.94
C LEU A 485 -17.07 -1.04 12.05
N GLY A 486 -16.82 0.13 12.64
CA GLY A 486 -16.42 1.38 11.97
C GLY A 486 -17.56 2.37 11.72
N THR A 487 -18.72 2.18 12.36
CA THR A 487 -19.91 3.04 12.26
C THR A 487 -19.78 4.31 13.13
N ASP A 488 -20.76 5.24 13.11
CA ASP A 488 -20.74 6.47 13.94
C ASP A 488 -21.68 6.34 15.15
N PRO A 489 -21.17 6.23 16.40
CA PRO A 489 -21.96 6.10 17.64
C PRO A 489 -22.85 7.28 18.05
N LYS A 490 -23.27 8.10 17.09
CA LYS A 490 -24.28 9.17 17.23
C LYS A 490 -25.27 9.15 16.07
N ASN A 491 -25.19 8.17 15.17
CA ASN A 491 -25.95 8.05 13.94
C ASN A 491 -26.19 6.58 13.54
N ALA A 492 -27.18 5.98 14.21
CA ALA A 492 -27.91 4.72 14.00
C ALA A 492 -28.27 4.27 12.56
N ASP A 493 -27.65 4.78 11.50
CA ASP A 493 -27.97 4.63 10.08
C ASP A 493 -26.80 5.30 9.34
N THR A 494 -25.64 4.62 9.35
CA THR A 494 -24.31 5.22 9.08
C THR A 494 -24.09 5.56 7.61
N ASP A 495 -24.49 4.68 6.68
CA ASP A 495 -24.39 4.95 5.24
C ASP A 495 -25.59 5.77 4.71
N GLY A 496 -26.79 5.58 5.25
CA GLY A 496 -27.99 6.33 4.94
C GLY A 496 -29.04 5.58 4.10
N ASP A 497 -28.97 4.25 4.02
CA ASP A 497 -29.87 3.40 3.22
C ASP A 497 -31.33 3.39 3.75
N GLY A 498 -31.51 3.48 5.07
CA GLY A 498 -32.79 3.45 5.78
C GLY A 498 -33.03 2.24 6.69
N LEU A 499 -32.08 1.32 6.82
CA LEU A 499 -31.95 0.41 7.96
C LEU A 499 -31.24 1.13 9.12
N SER A 500 -30.85 0.38 10.14
CA SER A 500 -29.96 0.88 11.18
C SER A 500 -28.83 -0.10 11.37
N ASP A 501 -27.65 0.41 11.73
CA ASP A 501 -26.42 -0.38 11.85
C ASP A 501 -26.65 -1.67 12.68
N GLY A 502 -27.43 -1.58 13.76
CA GLY A 502 -27.87 -2.68 14.60
C GLY A 502 -29.01 -3.55 14.05
N GLU A 503 -29.90 -3.05 13.19
CA GLU A 503 -30.83 -3.90 12.44
C GLU A 503 -30.09 -4.72 11.37
N GLU A 504 -29.15 -4.10 10.66
CA GLU A 504 -28.27 -4.75 9.68
C GLU A 504 -27.45 -5.88 10.32
N VAL A 505 -26.59 -5.54 11.29
CA VAL A 505 -25.67 -6.50 11.92
C VAL A 505 -26.39 -7.60 12.72
N LEU A 506 -27.55 -7.31 13.34
CA LEU A 506 -28.23 -8.26 14.24
C LEU A 506 -29.43 -8.99 13.63
N ILE A 507 -29.95 -8.56 12.47
CA ILE A 507 -31.16 -9.11 11.85
C ILE A 507 -30.94 -9.52 10.40
N HIS A 508 -30.31 -8.67 9.59
CA HIS A 508 -30.19 -8.86 8.13
C HIS A 508 -28.86 -9.51 7.72
N GLU A 509 -27.80 -9.39 8.53
CA GLU A 509 -26.44 -9.85 8.26
C GLU A 509 -25.74 -9.12 7.08
N THR A 510 -26.16 -7.87 6.80
CA THR A 510 -25.60 -6.89 5.82
C THR A 510 -24.42 -6.08 6.40
N ASP A 511 -23.76 -5.23 5.59
CA ASP A 511 -22.59 -4.41 5.99
C ASP A 511 -23.00 -2.92 6.21
N PRO A 512 -23.06 -2.40 7.45
CA PRO A 512 -23.61 -1.07 7.80
C PRO A 512 -22.73 0.14 7.39
N LEU A 513 -21.96 -0.05 6.32
CA LEU A 513 -21.05 0.92 5.71
C LEU A 513 -21.15 0.92 4.17
N ASP A 514 -22.02 0.10 3.58
CA ASP A 514 -22.24 -0.02 2.13
C ASP A 514 -23.75 -0.05 1.84
N GLU A 515 -24.27 1.02 1.20
CA GLU A 515 -25.71 1.27 1.00
C GLU A 515 -26.44 0.23 0.11
N ASP A 516 -25.71 -0.77 -0.40
CA ASP A 516 -26.06 -1.83 -1.37
C ASP A 516 -25.03 -2.96 -1.16
N THR A 517 -25.33 -3.91 -0.25
CA THR A 517 -24.37 -4.90 0.27
C THR A 517 -23.94 -5.93 -0.79
N ASP A 518 -24.85 -6.34 -1.67
CA ASP A 518 -24.59 -7.39 -2.65
C ASP A 518 -24.24 -6.88 -4.06
N GLY A 519 -24.58 -5.62 -4.36
CA GLY A 519 -24.11 -4.84 -5.49
C GLY A 519 -25.00 -4.90 -6.72
N ASP A 520 -26.33 -4.96 -6.55
CA ASP A 520 -27.32 -5.14 -7.60
C ASP A 520 -27.99 -3.84 -8.12
N GLU A 521 -27.64 -2.68 -7.50
CA GLU A 521 -28.20 -1.34 -7.71
C GLU A 521 -29.56 -1.04 -7.02
N LEU A 522 -30.04 -1.91 -6.11
CA LEU A 522 -31.09 -1.66 -5.11
C LEU A 522 -30.44 -1.50 -3.71
N LEU A 523 -31.05 -0.69 -2.83
CA LEU A 523 -30.48 -0.47 -1.48
C LEU A 523 -31.06 -1.48 -0.48
N ASP A 524 -30.26 -2.02 0.43
CA ASP A 524 -30.67 -3.01 1.45
C ASP A 524 -31.96 -2.59 2.19
N GLY A 525 -32.09 -1.30 2.49
CA GLY A 525 -33.24 -0.69 3.14
C GLY A 525 -34.45 -0.50 2.23
N GLU A 526 -34.28 -0.31 0.91
CA GLU A 526 -35.39 -0.32 -0.05
C GLU A 526 -35.90 -1.77 -0.24
N GLU A 527 -34.98 -2.72 -0.37
CA GLU A 527 -35.26 -4.15 -0.41
C GLU A 527 -36.08 -4.62 0.78
N VAL A 528 -35.57 -4.44 2.01
CA VAL A 528 -36.22 -4.93 3.23
C VAL A 528 -37.56 -4.24 3.50
N ASN A 529 -37.68 -2.93 3.22
CA ASN A 529 -38.86 -2.16 3.63
C ASN A 529 -39.98 -2.10 2.57
N ASP A 530 -39.64 -2.02 1.29
CA ASP A 530 -40.60 -1.74 0.21
C ASP A 530 -40.82 -2.93 -0.75
N TYR A 531 -39.79 -3.72 -1.10
CA TYR A 531 -39.90 -4.83 -2.07
C TYR A 531 -40.08 -6.22 -1.42
N GLY A 532 -39.25 -6.54 -0.43
CA GLY A 532 -39.25 -7.80 0.31
C GLY A 532 -38.31 -8.87 -0.25
N THR A 533 -37.29 -8.45 -0.99
CA THR A 533 -36.13 -9.23 -1.50
C THR A 533 -35.15 -9.59 -0.36
N ASP A 534 -34.08 -10.32 -0.66
CA ASP A 534 -33.04 -10.72 0.30
C ASP A 534 -31.74 -9.94 -0.01
N PRO A 535 -31.30 -8.97 0.84
CA PRO A 535 -30.20 -8.02 0.56
C PRO A 535 -28.79 -8.63 0.62
N LEU A 536 -28.69 -9.91 0.24
CA LEU A 536 -27.50 -10.74 0.21
C LEU A 536 -27.51 -11.70 -1.01
N ASP A 537 -28.53 -11.60 -1.88
CA ASP A 537 -28.75 -12.45 -3.06
C ASP A 537 -29.36 -11.62 -4.21
N VAL A 538 -28.49 -10.96 -4.99
CA VAL A 538 -28.69 -10.09 -6.18
C VAL A 538 -29.75 -10.47 -7.23
N ASP A 539 -30.41 -11.63 -7.07
CA ASP A 539 -31.43 -12.26 -7.91
C ASP A 539 -32.27 -13.14 -6.96
N THR A 540 -33.25 -12.54 -6.28
CA THR A 540 -33.95 -13.17 -5.14
C THR A 540 -34.78 -14.38 -5.58
N ASP A 541 -35.34 -14.36 -6.79
CA ASP A 541 -36.24 -15.42 -7.26
C ASP A 541 -35.61 -16.44 -8.23
N GLY A 542 -34.46 -16.10 -8.82
CA GLY A 542 -33.54 -17.00 -9.52
C GLY A 542 -33.80 -17.14 -11.01
N ASP A 543 -34.11 -16.04 -11.70
CA ASP A 543 -34.49 -16.00 -13.12
C ASP A 543 -33.40 -15.47 -14.09
N ASP A 544 -32.23 -15.12 -13.56
CA ASP A 544 -31.09 -14.49 -14.24
C ASP A 544 -31.26 -12.96 -14.56
N LEU A 545 -32.28 -12.27 -14.04
CA LEU A 545 -32.29 -10.79 -13.82
C LEU A 545 -31.77 -10.43 -12.42
N LEU A 546 -31.52 -9.13 -12.19
CA LEU A 546 -31.17 -8.61 -10.87
C LEU A 546 -32.35 -7.85 -10.26
N ASP A 547 -32.57 -7.93 -8.95
CA ASP A 547 -33.74 -7.30 -8.30
C ASP A 547 -33.78 -5.78 -8.56
N GLY A 548 -32.60 -5.13 -8.56
CA GLY A 548 -32.39 -3.73 -8.93
C GLY A 548 -32.59 -3.43 -10.42
N GLU A 549 -32.30 -4.36 -11.34
CA GLU A 549 -32.62 -4.23 -12.77
C GLU A 549 -34.14 -4.32 -12.99
N GLU A 550 -34.80 -5.25 -12.30
CA GLU A 550 -36.24 -5.46 -12.36
C GLU A 550 -37.04 -4.23 -11.90
N VAL A 551 -36.68 -3.72 -10.72
CA VAL A 551 -37.35 -2.56 -10.10
C VAL A 551 -37.15 -1.27 -10.90
N ASN A 552 -35.96 -1.08 -11.48
CA ASN A 552 -35.59 0.21 -12.07
C ASN A 552 -35.77 0.31 -13.60
N ASP A 553 -35.54 -0.77 -14.35
CA ASP A 553 -35.46 -0.76 -15.81
C ASP A 553 -36.55 -1.58 -16.53
N THR A 554 -36.98 -2.74 -16.02
CA THR A 554 -38.05 -3.57 -16.64
C THR A 554 -39.46 -3.30 -16.06
N GLU A 555 -39.55 -2.79 -14.82
CA GLU A 555 -40.79 -2.67 -14.02
C GLU A 555 -41.46 -4.05 -13.68
N THR A 556 -40.69 -5.16 -13.67
CA THR A 556 -41.15 -6.51 -13.25
C THR A 556 -41.20 -6.68 -11.73
N ASN A 557 -41.42 -7.91 -11.22
CA ASN A 557 -41.58 -8.19 -9.80
C ASN A 557 -40.52 -9.19 -9.29
N PRO A 558 -39.52 -8.75 -8.50
CA PRO A 558 -38.33 -9.53 -8.07
C PRO A 558 -38.59 -10.58 -6.98
N LEU A 559 -39.78 -11.17 -7.00
CA LEU A 559 -40.23 -12.26 -6.14
C LEU A 559 -41.03 -13.29 -6.97
N ASN A 560 -41.00 -13.18 -8.30
CA ASN A 560 -41.75 -13.97 -9.27
C ASN A 560 -41.18 -13.84 -10.73
N ALA A 561 -40.14 -14.64 -11.04
CA ALA A 561 -39.55 -15.11 -12.31
C ALA A 561 -40.43 -15.34 -13.59
N ASP A 562 -41.65 -14.82 -13.65
CA ASP A 562 -42.70 -15.01 -14.69
C ASP A 562 -43.85 -14.05 -14.31
N THR A 563 -43.60 -12.74 -14.47
CA THR A 563 -44.36 -11.61 -13.91
C THR A 563 -45.80 -11.56 -14.42
N ASP A 564 -46.03 -11.81 -15.70
CA ASP A 564 -47.37 -11.81 -16.29
C ASP A 564 -48.07 -13.18 -16.25
N GLY A 565 -47.31 -14.28 -16.11
CA GLY A 565 -47.81 -15.64 -15.91
C GLY A 565 -48.04 -16.44 -17.17
N ASP A 566 -47.36 -16.13 -18.28
CA ASP A 566 -47.48 -16.79 -19.57
C ASP A 566 -46.69 -18.12 -19.66
N GLY A 567 -45.56 -18.21 -18.94
CA GLY A 567 -44.72 -19.41 -18.84
C GLY A 567 -43.37 -19.34 -19.57
N LEU A 568 -43.05 -18.24 -20.22
CA LEU A 568 -41.69 -17.70 -20.37
C LEU A 568 -41.33 -16.96 -19.06
N GLY A 569 -40.04 -16.77 -18.77
CA GLY A 569 -39.60 -16.07 -17.55
C GLY A 569 -38.95 -14.74 -17.89
N ASP A 570 -39.11 -13.73 -17.03
CA ASP A 570 -38.74 -12.34 -17.31
C ASP A 570 -37.28 -12.22 -17.79
N GLY A 571 -36.36 -13.00 -17.20
CA GLY A 571 -34.96 -13.11 -17.64
C GLY A 571 -34.75 -13.76 -19.01
N ASP A 572 -35.50 -14.81 -19.37
CA ASP A 572 -35.47 -15.41 -20.73
C ASP A 572 -36.02 -14.40 -21.77
N GLU A 573 -37.09 -13.68 -21.40
CA GLU A 573 -37.71 -12.63 -22.22
C GLU A 573 -36.77 -11.47 -22.49
N VAL A 574 -36.20 -10.86 -21.46
CA VAL A 574 -35.32 -9.69 -21.60
C VAL A 574 -33.99 -10.04 -22.28
N ASN A 575 -33.41 -11.22 -21.99
CA ASN A 575 -32.08 -11.56 -22.47
C ASN A 575 -32.04 -12.29 -23.83
N ASP A 576 -32.94 -13.23 -24.07
CA ASP A 576 -32.88 -14.15 -25.22
C ASP A 576 -33.98 -13.87 -26.27
N HIS A 577 -35.19 -13.47 -25.87
CA HIS A 577 -36.35 -13.32 -26.78
C HIS A 577 -36.68 -11.88 -27.20
N LEU A 578 -36.39 -10.90 -26.35
CA LEU A 578 -36.66 -9.45 -26.50
C LEU A 578 -38.15 -9.06 -26.51
N THR A 579 -38.98 -9.83 -25.82
CA THR A 579 -40.41 -9.60 -25.53
C THR A 579 -40.59 -8.58 -24.38
N ASP A 580 -41.84 -8.25 -24.02
CA ASP A 580 -42.18 -7.35 -22.90
C ASP A 580 -42.69 -8.18 -21.71
N PRO A 581 -41.91 -8.42 -20.63
CA PRO A 581 -42.25 -9.33 -19.52
C PRO A 581 -43.40 -8.86 -18.60
N ASN A 582 -44.21 -7.95 -19.11
CA ASN A 582 -45.43 -7.44 -18.49
C ASN A 582 -46.67 -7.55 -19.43
N ASP A 583 -46.52 -8.09 -20.65
CA ASP A 583 -47.59 -8.28 -21.63
C ASP A 583 -47.48 -9.69 -22.28
N PRO A 584 -48.33 -10.67 -21.89
CA PRO A 584 -48.15 -12.10 -22.18
C PRO A 584 -48.53 -12.50 -23.62
N ASP A 585 -48.38 -11.58 -24.57
CA ASP A 585 -48.80 -11.60 -25.98
C ASP A 585 -48.22 -10.31 -26.60
N THR A 586 -46.89 -10.25 -26.75
CA THR A 586 -46.12 -9.01 -27.01
C THR A 586 -46.51 -8.35 -28.33
N ASP A 587 -46.83 -9.15 -29.36
CA ASP A 587 -47.18 -8.63 -30.69
C ASP A 587 -48.69 -8.49 -30.95
N GLY A 588 -49.53 -9.13 -30.12
CA GLY A 588 -50.99 -8.99 -30.11
C GLY A 588 -51.71 -9.91 -31.10
N ASP A 589 -51.07 -11.01 -31.50
CA ASP A 589 -51.54 -12.09 -32.37
C ASP A 589 -52.65 -12.93 -31.70
N GLY A 590 -52.51 -13.24 -30.41
CA GLY A 590 -53.44 -14.05 -29.63
C GLY A 590 -52.90 -15.40 -29.14
N LEU A 591 -51.71 -15.80 -29.55
CA LEU A 591 -50.83 -16.70 -28.81
C LEU A 591 -50.17 -15.96 -27.64
N THR A 592 -49.56 -16.70 -26.72
CA THR A 592 -48.71 -16.14 -25.67
C THR A 592 -47.26 -16.38 -26.02
N ASP A 593 -46.36 -15.45 -25.71
CA ASP A 593 -44.92 -15.52 -26.05
C ASP A 593 -44.30 -16.85 -25.57
N GLY A 594 -44.71 -17.32 -24.39
CA GLY A 594 -44.39 -18.62 -23.82
C GLY A 594 -44.99 -19.83 -24.56
N GLU A 595 -46.19 -19.75 -25.14
CA GLU A 595 -46.74 -20.80 -26.02
C GLU A 595 -45.99 -20.86 -27.36
N GLU A 596 -45.67 -19.70 -27.94
CA GLU A 596 -44.90 -19.56 -29.17
C GLU A 596 -43.50 -20.15 -29.04
N VAL A 597 -42.74 -19.72 -28.02
CA VAL A 597 -41.36 -20.15 -27.81
C VAL A 597 -41.26 -21.62 -27.41
N ASN A 598 -42.14 -22.11 -26.52
CA ASN A 598 -41.98 -23.45 -25.93
C ASN A 598 -42.65 -24.57 -26.73
N ASP A 599 -43.82 -24.32 -27.35
CA ASP A 599 -44.66 -25.37 -27.93
C ASP A 599 -44.80 -25.29 -29.47
N ILE A 600 -44.79 -24.09 -30.07
CA ILE A 600 -45.11 -23.88 -31.50
C ILE A 600 -43.83 -23.66 -32.34
N GLY A 601 -43.03 -22.63 -32.02
CA GLY A 601 -41.76 -22.28 -32.68
C GLY A 601 -41.80 -21.04 -33.57
N THR A 602 -42.81 -20.18 -33.40
CA THR A 602 -43.01 -18.88 -34.07
C THR A 602 -42.11 -17.78 -33.47
N ASP A 603 -42.17 -16.55 -34.01
CA ASP A 603 -41.36 -15.40 -33.57
C ASP A 603 -42.26 -14.40 -32.81
N PRO A 604 -42.24 -14.34 -31.44
CA PRO A 604 -43.20 -13.60 -30.60
C PRO A 604 -43.09 -12.06 -30.68
N LEU A 605 -42.41 -11.56 -31.71
CA LEU A 605 -42.29 -10.14 -32.06
C LEU A 605 -42.87 -9.86 -33.46
N ASN A 606 -43.52 -10.84 -34.08
CA ASN A 606 -43.97 -10.82 -35.46
C ASN A 606 -45.23 -11.71 -35.68
N PRO A 607 -46.43 -11.11 -35.74
CA PRO A 607 -47.73 -11.80 -35.63
C PRO A 607 -48.19 -12.45 -36.96
N ASP A 608 -47.24 -12.97 -37.74
CA ASP A 608 -47.33 -13.48 -39.12
C ASP A 608 -45.91 -14.00 -39.47
N THR A 609 -45.49 -15.12 -38.84
CA THR A 609 -44.09 -15.59 -38.79
C THR A 609 -43.51 -15.91 -40.17
N ASP A 610 -44.30 -16.52 -41.05
CA ASP A 610 -43.85 -16.89 -42.39
C ASP A 610 -44.14 -15.84 -43.48
N GLY A 611 -45.03 -14.88 -43.20
CA GLY A 611 -45.33 -13.72 -44.05
C GLY A 611 -46.43 -13.96 -45.09
N ASP A 612 -47.28 -14.95 -44.82
CA ASP A 612 -48.45 -15.40 -45.58
C ASP A 612 -49.61 -14.37 -45.58
N GLY A 613 -49.86 -13.74 -44.43
CA GLY A 613 -50.94 -12.75 -44.23
C GLY A 613 -52.12 -13.21 -43.37
N LEU A 614 -52.13 -14.44 -42.86
CA LEU A 614 -52.78 -14.81 -41.60
C LEU A 614 -51.93 -14.36 -40.40
N THR A 615 -52.39 -14.66 -39.19
CA THR A 615 -51.59 -14.50 -37.96
C THR A 615 -51.46 -15.85 -37.30
N ASP A 616 -50.31 -16.12 -36.71
CA ASP A 616 -49.92 -17.42 -36.18
C ASP A 616 -51.00 -18.02 -35.24
N GLY A 617 -51.60 -17.22 -34.39
CA GLY A 617 -52.72 -17.60 -33.51
C GLY A 617 -54.05 -17.87 -34.23
N ALA A 618 -54.32 -17.22 -35.37
CA ALA A 618 -55.49 -17.47 -36.20
C ALA A 618 -55.37 -18.76 -37.01
N GLU A 619 -54.13 -19.17 -37.31
CA GLU A 619 -53.80 -20.45 -37.95
C GLU A 619 -53.90 -21.62 -36.96
N VAL A 620 -53.31 -21.45 -35.78
CA VAL A 620 -53.31 -22.44 -34.69
C VAL A 620 -54.71 -22.70 -34.12
N ASP A 621 -55.62 -21.72 -34.15
CA ASP A 621 -57.02 -21.90 -33.74
C ASP A 621 -58.02 -22.06 -34.91
N GLY A 622 -57.55 -21.88 -36.15
CA GLY A 622 -58.32 -21.95 -37.39
C GLY A 622 -59.45 -20.92 -37.50
N SER A 623 -59.42 -19.82 -36.74
CA SER A 623 -60.58 -18.91 -36.59
C SER A 623 -60.97 -18.15 -37.86
N GLU A 624 -60.01 -17.78 -38.71
CA GLU A 624 -60.29 -17.11 -39.98
C GLU A 624 -60.65 -18.11 -41.12
N ASN A 625 -60.32 -19.41 -40.98
CA ASN A 625 -60.71 -20.48 -41.90
C ASN A 625 -62.18 -20.98 -41.68
N ASP A 626 -63.14 -20.06 -41.50
CA ASP A 626 -64.48 -20.41 -41.00
C ASP A 626 -65.43 -21.05 -42.03
N ASP A 627 -65.27 -20.73 -43.32
CA ASP A 627 -66.07 -21.33 -44.41
C ASP A 627 -65.68 -22.80 -44.70
N TYR A 628 -64.42 -23.20 -44.45
CA TYR A 628 -63.94 -24.60 -44.57
C TYR A 628 -63.93 -25.39 -43.25
N GLY A 629 -64.44 -24.79 -42.17
CA GLY A 629 -64.82 -25.50 -40.95
C GLY A 629 -63.87 -25.34 -39.77
N ASN A 630 -63.01 -24.32 -39.81
CA ASN A 630 -61.99 -24.02 -38.81
C ASN A 630 -61.01 -25.19 -38.65
N GLU A 631 -60.44 -25.67 -39.76
CA GLU A 631 -59.27 -26.55 -39.73
C GLU A 631 -58.00 -25.68 -39.68
N GLU A 632 -57.05 -26.11 -38.85
CA GLU A 632 -55.80 -25.42 -38.48
C GLU A 632 -54.79 -25.46 -39.65
N THR A 633 -53.93 -24.44 -39.79
CA THR A 633 -52.77 -24.40 -40.71
C THR A 633 -51.45 -24.41 -39.93
N ASP A 634 -50.29 -24.51 -40.60
CA ASP A 634 -48.96 -24.53 -39.95
C ASP A 634 -48.29 -23.14 -40.08
N PRO A 635 -48.22 -22.31 -39.01
CA PRO A 635 -47.74 -20.91 -39.06
C PRO A 635 -46.22 -20.76 -39.33
N LEU A 636 -45.57 -21.83 -39.78
CA LEU A 636 -44.18 -21.91 -40.19
C LEU A 636 -44.02 -22.34 -41.66
N GLU A 637 -45.11 -22.64 -42.37
CA GLU A 637 -45.16 -23.08 -43.77
C GLU A 637 -46.31 -22.37 -44.53
N PRO A 638 -46.02 -21.31 -45.33
CA PRO A 638 -47.00 -20.38 -45.90
C PRO A 638 -47.73 -20.93 -47.14
N ASP A 639 -47.99 -22.23 -47.16
CA ASP A 639 -48.53 -23.05 -48.27
C ASP A 639 -48.71 -24.47 -47.69
N SER A 640 -49.74 -24.66 -46.85
CA SER A 640 -49.91 -25.84 -45.98
C SER A 640 -50.11 -27.17 -46.74
N ASP A 641 -50.63 -27.13 -47.98
CA ASP A 641 -50.83 -28.32 -48.81
C ASP A 641 -49.90 -28.44 -50.03
N GLY A 642 -49.21 -27.35 -50.40
CA GLY A 642 -48.11 -27.33 -51.36
C GLY A 642 -48.52 -27.08 -52.81
N ASP A 643 -49.65 -26.41 -53.04
CA ASP A 643 -50.24 -26.16 -54.35
C ASP A 643 -49.67 -24.91 -55.06
N GLY A 644 -49.19 -23.94 -54.28
CA GLY A 644 -48.57 -22.69 -54.75
C GLY A 644 -49.37 -21.40 -54.53
N LEU A 645 -50.55 -21.45 -53.92
CA LEU A 645 -51.14 -20.35 -53.15
C LEU A 645 -50.55 -20.33 -51.74
N SER A 646 -50.86 -19.28 -50.97
CA SER A 646 -50.59 -19.25 -49.54
C SER A 646 -51.91 -19.31 -48.77
N ASP A 647 -51.89 -19.88 -47.58
CA ASP A 647 -53.08 -20.11 -46.76
C ASP A 647 -53.92 -18.81 -46.56
N GLY A 648 -53.25 -17.67 -46.41
CA GLY A 648 -53.80 -16.33 -46.36
C GLY A 648 -54.27 -15.77 -47.71
N GLU A 649 -53.67 -16.15 -48.85
CA GLU A 649 -54.22 -15.86 -50.18
C GLU A 649 -55.50 -16.65 -50.45
N GLU A 650 -55.60 -17.87 -49.92
CA GLU A 650 -56.77 -18.74 -50.02
C GLU A 650 -57.90 -18.26 -49.10
N VAL A 651 -57.66 -18.13 -47.80
CA VAL A 651 -58.68 -17.68 -46.83
C VAL A 651 -59.23 -16.29 -47.17
N ASN A 652 -58.39 -15.34 -47.59
CA ASN A 652 -58.84 -13.99 -47.93
C ASN A 652 -59.32 -13.83 -49.40
N GLY A 653 -58.96 -14.76 -50.28
CA GLY A 653 -59.15 -14.69 -51.72
C GLY A 653 -58.17 -13.75 -52.42
N ARG A 654 -57.36 -14.29 -53.34
CA ARG A 654 -56.38 -13.53 -54.13
C ARG A 654 -57.05 -12.52 -55.08
N THR A 655 -56.41 -11.37 -55.29
CA THR A 655 -56.82 -10.36 -56.30
C THR A 655 -55.65 -9.99 -57.19
N ASP A 656 -55.62 -10.50 -58.43
CA ASP A 656 -54.55 -10.24 -59.41
C ASP A 656 -55.08 -9.56 -60.68
N GLU A 657 -54.30 -8.63 -61.23
CA GLU A 657 -54.56 -7.66 -62.32
C GLU A 657 -55.92 -6.89 -62.28
N GLY A 658 -56.81 -7.15 -61.32
CA GLY A 658 -58.13 -6.57 -61.15
C GLY A 658 -59.29 -7.56 -61.12
N GLU A 659 -59.02 -8.86 -61.31
CA GLU A 659 -59.95 -9.96 -61.02
C GLU A 659 -59.74 -10.42 -59.57
N THR A 660 -60.78 -10.95 -58.93
CA THR A 660 -60.76 -11.46 -57.55
C THR A 660 -61.24 -12.90 -57.58
N PHE A 661 -60.41 -13.81 -57.11
CA PHE A 661 -60.70 -15.23 -57.01
C PHE A 661 -61.52 -15.52 -55.74
N ASN A 662 -62.27 -16.61 -55.75
CA ASN A 662 -63.00 -17.04 -54.57
C ASN A 662 -62.01 -17.65 -53.56
N PRO A 663 -62.28 -17.53 -52.24
CA PRO A 663 -61.51 -18.26 -51.24
C PRO A 663 -61.58 -19.77 -51.45
N SER A 664 -60.43 -20.45 -51.50
CA SER A 664 -60.24 -21.90 -51.53
C SER A 664 -59.91 -22.45 -50.13
N ASN A 665 -59.74 -23.76 -50.00
CA ASN A 665 -59.45 -24.41 -48.73
C ASN A 665 -57.94 -24.65 -48.54
N PRO A 666 -57.27 -23.98 -47.58
CA PRO A 666 -55.80 -24.01 -47.38
C PRO A 666 -55.25 -25.32 -46.78
N ASN A 667 -55.88 -26.44 -47.09
CA ASN A 667 -55.61 -27.77 -46.56
C ASN A 667 -56.02 -28.87 -47.57
N ASP A 668 -56.49 -28.51 -48.77
CA ASP A 668 -56.95 -29.44 -49.81
C ASP A 668 -56.77 -28.82 -51.21
N ALA A 669 -55.53 -28.84 -51.70
CA ALA A 669 -54.99 -28.38 -53.00
C ALA A 669 -55.82 -28.56 -54.28
N ASP A 670 -56.98 -29.23 -54.24
CA ASP A 670 -57.96 -29.48 -55.31
C ASP A 670 -59.34 -29.32 -54.66
N THR A 671 -59.71 -28.07 -54.30
CA THR A 671 -60.82 -27.74 -53.38
C THR A 671 -62.17 -28.28 -53.88
N ASP A 672 -62.36 -28.33 -55.20
CA ASP A 672 -63.60 -28.78 -55.82
C ASP A 672 -63.59 -30.23 -56.34
N GLY A 673 -62.41 -30.84 -56.48
CA GLY A 673 -62.21 -32.24 -56.85
C GLY A 673 -62.18 -32.52 -58.36
N ASP A 674 -61.95 -31.52 -59.20
CA ASP A 674 -61.77 -31.59 -60.65
C ASP A 674 -60.43 -32.25 -61.08
N SER A 675 -59.40 -32.20 -60.23
CA SER A 675 -58.00 -32.61 -60.49
C SER A 675 -57.13 -31.63 -61.29
N LEU A 676 -57.46 -30.33 -61.28
CA LEU A 676 -56.47 -29.26 -61.23
C LEU A 676 -56.09 -28.97 -59.76
N ASP A 677 -54.99 -28.25 -59.57
CA ASP A 677 -54.60 -27.76 -58.25
C ASP A 677 -55.02 -26.26 -58.16
N ASP A 678 -55.57 -25.77 -57.06
CA ASP A 678 -56.24 -24.44 -56.97
C ASP A 678 -55.33 -23.27 -57.40
N GLY A 679 -54.04 -23.31 -57.03
CA GLY A 679 -53.02 -22.37 -57.44
C GLY A 679 -52.67 -22.44 -58.93
N VAL A 680 -52.85 -23.59 -59.59
CA VAL A 680 -52.73 -23.70 -61.05
C VAL A 680 -53.88 -22.96 -61.74
N GLU A 681 -55.09 -23.06 -61.19
CA GLU A 681 -56.29 -22.38 -61.66
C GLU A 681 -56.16 -20.86 -61.53
N VAL A 682 -55.78 -20.37 -60.34
CA VAL A 682 -55.64 -18.94 -60.03
C VAL A 682 -54.51 -18.25 -60.82
N ASP A 683 -53.36 -18.89 -61.00
CA ASP A 683 -52.26 -18.35 -61.83
C ASP A 683 -52.51 -18.55 -63.35
N GLY A 684 -53.50 -19.36 -63.73
CA GLY A 684 -53.72 -19.82 -65.11
C GLY A 684 -52.48 -20.49 -65.71
N SER A 685 -51.65 -21.16 -64.90
CA SER A 685 -50.24 -21.44 -65.28
C SER A 685 -50.07 -22.54 -66.34
N GLU A 686 -51.09 -23.38 -66.55
CA GLU A 686 -51.15 -24.38 -67.61
C GLU A 686 -51.09 -23.70 -69.00
N ASN A 687 -50.16 -24.15 -69.85
CA ASN A 687 -50.02 -23.63 -71.23
C ASN A 687 -51.03 -24.35 -72.15
N ASP A 688 -52.31 -24.10 -71.89
CA ASP A 688 -53.51 -24.59 -72.60
C ASP A 688 -53.53 -24.23 -74.11
N GLY A 689 -53.09 -23.01 -74.44
CA GLY A 689 -53.25 -22.38 -75.75
C GLY A 689 -54.20 -21.18 -75.77
N TYR A 690 -54.97 -20.94 -74.71
CA TYR A 690 -56.00 -19.90 -74.56
C TYR A 690 -55.60 -18.78 -73.60
N ASN A 691 -54.30 -18.43 -73.64
CA ASN A 691 -53.74 -17.22 -73.02
C ASN A 691 -53.54 -17.27 -71.49
N ASN A 692 -53.53 -18.46 -70.87
CA ASN A 692 -53.36 -18.58 -69.41
C ASN A 692 -54.53 -17.90 -68.68
N ASP A 693 -55.76 -18.17 -69.13
CA ASP A 693 -56.98 -17.57 -68.59
C ASP A 693 -57.43 -18.44 -67.39
N ALA A 694 -57.44 -17.83 -66.19
CA ALA A 694 -57.65 -18.50 -64.91
C ALA A 694 -59.10 -19.01 -64.71
N THR A 695 -59.26 -20.08 -63.92
CA THR A 695 -60.54 -20.73 -63.59
C THR A 695 -60.97 -20.47 -62.13
N ASP A 696 -62.14 -20.94 -61.72
CA ASP A 696 -62.69 -20.74 -60.37
C ASP A 696 -62.44 -21.99 -59.50
N PRO A 697 -61.46 -21.99 -58.56
CA PRO A 697 -61.03 -23.17 -57.79
C PRO A 697 -62.09 -23.74 -56.82
N THR A 698 -63.31 -23.23 -56.88
CA THR A 698 -64.45 -23.69 -56.09
C THR A 698 -65.57 -24.30 -56.97
N ASN A 699 -65.34 -24.45 -58.27
CA ASN A 699 -66.34 -24.85 -59.25
C ASN A 699 -65.76 -25.65 -60.46
N PRO A 700 -65.99 -26.98 -60.52
CA PRO A 700 -65.22 -27.93 -61.37
C PRO A 700 -65.69 -27.99 -62.84
N ASP A 701 -66.22 -26.88 -63.34
CA ASP A 701 -66.92 -26.69 -64.63
C ASP A 701 -67.21 -25.18 -64.72
N SER A 702 -66.16 -24.37 -64.96
CA SER A 702 -66.17 -22.89 -64.81
C SER A 702 -67.24 -22.19 -65.65
N ASP A 703 -67.50 -22.70 -66.85
CA ASP A 703 -68.49 -22.11 -67.77
C ASP A 703 -69.87 -22.82 -67.80
N GLY A 704 -69.98 -24.02 -67.21
CA GLY A 704 -71.21 -24.80 -67.08
C GLY A 704 -71.60 -25.64 -68.29
N ASP A 705 -70.64 -25.91 -69.16
CA ASP A 705 -70.69 -26.75 -70.36
C ASP A 705 -70.92 -28.25 -70.07
N GLY A 706 -70.30 -28.77 -69.00
CA GLY A 706 -70.35 -30.17 -68.58
C GLY A 706 -69.12 -31.02 -68.92
N LEU A 707 -68.05 -30.42 -69.44
CA LEU A 707 -66.66 -30.84 -69.16
C LEU A 707 -66.23 -30.34 -67.77
N SER A 708 -64.98 -30.60 -67.41
CA SER A 708 -64.35 -30.03 -66.23
C SER A 708 -63.06 -29.35 -66.65
N ASP A 709 -62.64 -28.35 -65.90
CA ASP A 709 -61.54 -27.46 -66.26
C ASP A 709 -60.24 -28.26 -66.48
N SER A 710 -59.98 -29.32 -65.70
CA SER A 710 -58.89 -30.30 -65.93
C SER A 710 -59.03 -31.08 -67.24
N ASP A 711 -60.24 -31.50 -67.60
CA ASP A 711 -60.51 -32.26 -68.83
C ASP A 711 -60.35 -31.40 -70.10
N GLU A 712 -60.61 -30.10 -69.97
CA GLU A 712 -60.48 -29.08 -71.01
C GLU A 712 -59.04 -28.62 -71.17
N THR A 713 -58.42 -28.05 -70.13
CA THR A 713 -57.01 -27.59 -70.14
C THR A 713 -56.03 -28.66 -70.60
N SER A 714 -56.28 -29.94 -70.26
CA SER A 714 -55.45 -31.07 -70.68
C SER A 714 -55.85 -31.66 -72.05
N GLY A 715 -57.05 -31.34 -72.56
CA GLY A 715 -57.66 -31.96 -73.74
C GLY A 715 -57.91 -33.47 -73.58
N ALA A 716 -57.95 -34.00 -72.34
CA ALA A 716 -57.95 -35.44 -72.07
C ALA A 716 -59.21 -36.16 -72.57
N LYS A 717 -60.33 -35.43 -72.72
CA LYS A 717 -61.59 -35.97 -73.25
C LYS A 717 -61.77 -35.77 -74.75
N ASN A 718 -61.13 -34.79 -75.39
CA ASN A 718 -61.25 -34.55 -76.83
C ASN A 718 -60.84 -35.82 -77.63
N PRO A 719 -61.77 -36.44 -78.38
CA PRO A 719 -61.52 -37.72 -79.04
C PRO A 719 -60.83 -37.60 -80.42
N PHE A 720 -60.64 -36.38 -80.94
CA PHE A 720 -60.13 -36.11 -82.29
C PHE A 720 -58.61 -35.94 -82.32
N ASP A 721 -58.10 -34.93 -81.62
CA ASP A 721 -56.66 -34.66 -81.57
C ASP A 721 -56.05 -34.47 -80.17
N GLY A 722 -56.88 -34.46 -79.13
CA GLY A 722 -56.45 -34.40 -77.73
C GLY A 722 -55.76 -33.07 -77.40
N LYS A 723 -56.27 -31.97 -77.96
CA LYS A 723 -55.94 -30.60 -77.54
C LYS A 723 -57.07 -30.03 -76.67
N ALA A 724 -56.70 -29.00 -75.93
CA ALA A 724 -57.57 -28.27 -75.04
C ALA A 724 -58.63 -27.44 -75.77
N SER A 725 -59.81 -27.34 -75.16
CA SER A 725 -60.81 -26.27 -75.29
C SER A 725 -60.48 -25.11 -74.34
N ASP A 726 -61.27 -24.03 -74.40
CA ASP A 726 -61.18 -22.85 -73.54
C ASP A 726 -62.12 -23.02 -72.33
N PRO A 727 -61.64 -23.35 -71.11
CA PRO A 727 -62.48 -23.70 -69.95
C PRO A 727 -63.35 -22.53 -69.41
N ASN A 728 -63.20 -21.35 -69.99
CA ASN A 728 -63.98 -20.16 -69.66
C ASN A 728 -65.01 -19.80 -70.75
N ASN A 729 -65.15 -20.62 -71.80
CA ASN A 729 -66.01 -20.34 -72.95
C ASN A 729 -66.70 -21.60 -73.51
N PRO A 730 -68.02 -21.77 -73.30
CA PRO A 730 -68.73 -23.06 -73.43
C PRO A 730 -69.12 -23.40 -74.88
N ASP A 731 -68.35 -22.90 -75.85
CA ASP A 731 -68.51 -22.97 -77.32
C ASP A 731 -67.20 -22.38 -77.91
N THR A 732 -66.09 -23.13 -77.85
CA THR A 732 -64.71 -22.66 -78.11
C THR A 732 -64.53 -22.13 -79.53
N ASP A 733 -65.14 -22.77 -80.53
CA ASP A 733 -65.01 -22.36 -81.93
C ASP A 733 -66.15 -21.47 -82.45
N GLY A 734 -67.25 -21.34 -81.69
CA GLY A 734 -68.31 -20.35 -81.89
C GLY A 734 -69.40 -20.79 -82.87
N ASP A 735 -69.65 -22.10 -82.96
CA ASP A 735 -70.56 -22.72 -83.92
C ASP A 735 -72.00 -22.90 -83.40
N GLY A 736 -72.16 -22.91 -82.07
CA GLY A 736 -73.45 -23.01 -81.38
C GLY A 736 -73.81 -24.40 -80.84
N VAL A 737 -72.89 -25.37 -80.86
CA VAL A 737 -72.85 -26.51 -79.93
C VAL A 737 -71.89 -26.18 -78.78
N ASN A 738 -72.08 -26.82 -77.63
CA ASN A 738 -71.21 -26.69 -76.47
C ASN A 738 -70.11 -27.77 -76.49
N ASP A 739 -68.87 -27.44 -76.14
CA ASP A 739 -67.71 -28.34 -76.20
C ASP A 739 -67.92 -29.71 -75.53
N GLY A 740 -68.55 -29.74 -74.35
CA GLY A 740 -68.94 -30.97 -73.65
C GLY A 740 -70.09 -31.70 -74.30
N ALA A 741 -71.00 -31.00 -74.97
CA ALA A 741 -72.00 -31.64 -75.82
C ALA A 741 -71.38 -32.28 -77.06
N GLU A 742 -70.33 -31.68 -77.62
CA GLU A 742 -69.56 -32.21 -78.74
C GLU A 742 -68.71 -33.41 -78.35
N VAL A 743 -67.87 -33.29 -77.32
CA VAL A 743 -67.00 -34.35 -76.80
C VAL A 743 -67.80 -35.59 -76.36
N THR A 744 -69.01 -35.39 -75.82
CA THR A 744 -69.91 -36.50 -75.46
C THR A 744 -70.85 -36.95 -76.58
N GLY A 745 -70.94 -36.20 -77.68
CA GLY A 745 -71.96 -36.34 -78.71
C GLY A 745 -73.38 -36.26 -78.15
N SER A 746 -73.63 -35.53 -77.06
CA SER A 746 -74.91 -35.59 -76.33
C SER A 746 -76.07 -34.92 -77.07
N GLU A 747 -75.80 -33.95 -77.95
CA GLU A 747 -76.79 -33.33 -78.82
C GLU A 747 -76.91 -34.01 -80.20
N ASN A 748 -75.88 -34.72 -80.68
CA ASN A 748 -75.94 -35.58 -81.87
C ASN A 748 -76.71 -36.91 -81.62
N VAL A 749 -77.96 -36.80 -81.15
CA VAL A 749 -78.78 -37.94 -80.68
C VAL A 749 -79.32 -38.83 -81.80
N ASP A 750 -79.59 -38.27 -82.98
CA ASP A 750 -80.22 -39.00 -84.08
C ASP A 750 -79.19 -39.85 -84.87
N TYR A 751 -77.90 -39.46 -84.85
CA TYR A 751 -76.79 -40.21 -85.45
C TYR A 751 -75.97 -41.03 -84.43
N GLY A 752 -76.53 -41.19 -83.22
CA GLY A 752 -76.10 -42.21 -82.26
C GLY A 752 -75.03 -41.76 -81.28
N ASN A 753 -74.99 -40.45 -81.01
CA ASN A 753 -74.04 -39.78 -80.12
C ASN A 753 -72.59 -39.94 -80.62
N ALA A 754 -72.38 -39.70 -81.92
CA ALA A 754 -71.04 -39.46 -82.45
C ALA A 754 -70.59 -38.06 -82.00
N PRO A 755 -69.37 -37.92 -81.45
CA PRO A 755 -68.85 -36.62 -81.05
C PRO A 755 -68.46 -35.77 -82.26
N THR A 756 -68.29 -34.47 -82.04
CA THR A 756 -67.72 -33.47 -82.97
C THR A 756 -66.48 -32.83 -82.33
N ASP A 757 -65.66 -32.12 -83.10
CA ASP A 757 -64.35 -31.60 -82.64
C ASP A 757 -64.48 -30.15 -82.16
N PRO A 758 -64.46 -29.85 -80.85
CA PRO A 758 -64.80 -28.53 -80.28
C PRO A 758 -63.84 -27.37 -80.63
N LEU A 759 -62.86 -27.66 -81.48
CA LEU A 759 -61.86 -26.72 -81.98
C LEU A 759 -62.01 -26.46 -83.49
N ASN A 760 -63.06 -27.00 -84.11
CA ASN A 760 -63.31 -27.01 -85.53
C ASN A 760 -64.82 -27.17 -85.87
N ALA A 761 -65.49 -26.02 -85.85
CA ALA A 761 -66.86 -25.66 -86.24
C ALA A 761 -67.40 -26.17 -87.61
N ASP A 762 -66.81 -27.19 -88.22
CA ASP A 762 -67.14 -27.81 -89.52
C ASP A 762 -66.35 -29.13 -89.52
N THR A 763 -66.79 -30.11 -88.71
CA THR A 763 -66.03 -31.33 -88.35
C THR A 763 -65.68 -32.17 -89.57
N ASP A 764 -66.56 -32.21 -90.58
CA ASP A 764 -66.38 -33.04 -91.77
C ASP A 764 -65.85 -32.27 -93.00
N GLY A 765 -65.96 -30.93 -93.00
CA GLY A 765 -65.40 -30.02 -94.00
C GLY A 765 -66.33 -29.66 -95.17
N ASP A 766 -67.64 -29.83 -95.01
CA ASP A 766 -68.65 -29.66 -96.07
C ASP A 766 -69.14 -28.21 -96.27
N ARG A 767 -68.84 -27.32 -95.30
CA ARG A 767 -69.18 -25.88 -95.19
C ARG A 767 -70.47 -25.51 -94.45
N LEU A 768 -71.21 -26.46 -93.88
CA LEU A 768 -72.07 -26.15 -92.72
C LEU A 768 -71.21 -26.11 -91.45
N THR A 769 -71.79 -25.62 -90.36
CA THR A 769 -71.22 -25.83 -89.03
C THR A 769 -71.98 -26.92 -88.30
N ASP A 770 -71.31 -27.65 -87.41
CA ASP A 770 -71.89 -28.77 -86.68
C ASP A 770 -73.15 -28.33 -85.91
N GLY A 771 -73.14 -27.10 -85.39
CA GLY A 771 -74.28 -26.39 -84.81
C GLY A 771 -75.37 -25.98 -85.79
N GLU A 772 -75.07 -25.56 -87.04
CA GLU A 772 -76.08 -25.36 -88.09
C GLU A 772 -76.74 -26.70 -88.47
N GLU A 773 -75.96 -27.78 -88.53
CA GLU A 773 -76.42 -29.14 -88.82
C GLU A 773 -77.31 -29.69 -87.72
N ILE A 774 -76.87 -29.68 -86.46
CA ILE A 774 -77.65 -30.19 -85.32
C ILE A 774 -78.91 -29.35 -85.09
N ASN A 775 -78.81 -28.01 -85.10
CA ASN A 775 -79.90 -27.14 -84.66
C ASN A 775 -80.92 -26.76 -85.75
N ASP A 776 -80.46 -26.50 -86.98
CA ASP A 776 -81.29 -25.92 -88.04
C ASP A 776 -81.66 -26.93 -89.16
N HIS A 777 -80.80 -27.92 -89.45
CA HIS A 777 -80.97 -28.83 -90.60
C HIS A 777 -81.31 -30.29 -90.24
N GLY A 778 -80.72 -30.83 -89.18
CA GLY A 778 -80.81 -32.22 -88.75
C GLY A 778 -79.97 -33.21 -89.55
N SER A 779 -78.94 -32.77 -90.27
CA SER A 779 -77.90 -33.61 -90.90
C SER A 779 -76.89 -34.16 -89.88
N ASP A 780 -76.03 -35.09 -90.28
CA ASP A 780 -75.02 -35.72 -89.41
C ASP A 780 -73.68 -34.97 -89.55
N PRO A 781 -73.22 -34.20 -88.53
CA PRO A 781 -72.00 -33.37 -88.61
C PRO A 781 -70.68 -34.18 -88.63
N ASN A 782 -70.75 -35.43 -89.05
CA ASN A 782 -69.64 -36.35 -89.22
C ASN A 782 -69.66 -37.02 -90.61
N ASP A 783 -70.62 -36.70 -91.49
CA ASP A 783 -70.77 -37.32 -92.82
C ASP A 783 -71.26 -36.33 -93.89
N VAL A 784 -70.30 -35.83 -94.70
CA VAL A 784 -70.40 -34.78 -95.74
C VAL A 784 -71.49 -34.95 -96.83
N ASP A 785 -72.37 -35.93 -96.73
CA ASP A 785 -73.39 -36.38 -97.70
C ASP A 785 -74.37 -37.28 -96.91
N THR A 786 -75.08 -36.72 -95.90
CA THR A 786 -75.84 -37.47 -94.87
C THR A 786 -76.82 -38.49 -95.47
N ASP A 787 -77.32 -38.22 -96.68
CA ASP A 787 -78.33 -39.05 -97.32
C ASP A 787 -77.82 -40.03 -98.41
N ASP A 788 -76.50 -40.11 -98.67
CA ASP A 788 -75.86 -40.91 -99.73
C ASP A 788 -76.26 -40.45 -101.18
N GLY A 789 -76.77 -39.23 -101.36
CA GLY A 789 -77.24 -38.65 -102.63
C GLY A 789 -76.12 -38.31 -103.62
N GLY A 790 -74.95 -37.90 -103.11
CA GLY A 790 -73.78 -37.54 -103.90
C GLY A 790 -73.65 -36.05 -104.21
N ILE A 791 -74.29 -35.20 -103.41
CA ILE A 791 -74.03 -33.76 -103.26
C ILE A 791 -73.72 -33.53 -101.78
N GLU A 792 -72.79 -32.62 -101.47
CA GLU A 792 -72.41 -32.29 -100.09
C GLU A 792 -73.53 -31.44 -99.42
N ASP A 793 -73.86 -31.68 -98.16
CA ASP A 793 -75.04 -31.10 -97.47
C ASP A 793 -74.98 -29.56 -97.41
N GLY A 794 -73.79 -28.99 -97.16
CA GLY A 794 -73.49 -27.57 -97.27
C GLY A 794 -73.50 -27.02 -98.71
N GLN A 795 -73.35 -27.85 -99.74
CA GLN A 795 -73.67 -27.45 -101.11
C GLN A 795 -75.20 -27.40 -101.31
N GLU A 796 -75.94 -28.40 -100.79
CA GLU A 796 -77.40 -28.48 -100.84
C GLU A 796 -78.04 -27.26 -100.18
N VAL A 797 -77.62 -26.89 -98.97
CA VAL A 797 -78.16 -25.75 -98.22
C VAL A 797 -77.72 -24.41 -98.81
N LEU A 798 -76.42 -24.20 -99.05
CA LEU A 798 -75.88 -22.86 -99.34
C LEU A 798 -75.97 -22.44 -100.82
N ASP A 799 -75.74 -23.37 -101.75
CA ASP A 799 -75.63 -23.07 -103.19
C ASP A 799 -76.89 -23.45 -103.99
N ASP A 800 -77.53 -24.56 -103.61
CA ASP A 800 -78.54 -25.23 -104.43
C ASP A 800 -79.99 -25.09 -103.90
N GLY A 801 -80.16 -25.01 -102.58
CA GLY A 801 -81.44 -24.81 -101.87
C GLY A 801 -82.31 -26.06 -101.74
N THR A 802 -81.68 -27.23 -101.64
CA THR A 802 -82.27 -28.57 -101.45
C THR A 802 -82.28 -28.96 -99.96
N ASP A 803 -82.73 -30.19 -99.64
CA ASP A 803 -82.98 -30.67 -98.27
C ASP A 803 -82.01 -31.84 -97.99
N PRO A 804 -80.96 -31.68 -97.14
CA PRO A 804 -79.83 -32.62 -96.99
C PRO A 804 -80.21 -34.01 -96.42
N LEU A 805 -81.50 -34.27 -96.24
CA LEU A 805 -82.07 -35.54 -95.78
C LEU A 805 -82.92 -36.23 -96.87
N ASN A 806 -82.81 -35.82 -98.15
CA ASN A 806 -83.77 -36.15 -99.22
C ASN A 806 -83.21 -36.32 -100.66
N THR A 807 -82.52 -37.44 -100.92
CA THR A 807 -82.00 -38.04 -102.19
C THR A 807 -82.90 -38.03 -103.46
N ASP A 808 -84.12 -37.52 -103.38
CA ASP A 808 -85.06 -37.38 -104.48
C ASP A 808 -85.00 -35.96 -105.13
N ASP A 809 -84.30 -34.96 -104.58
CA ASP A 809 -84.30 -33.56 -105.10
C ASP A 809 -82.95 -32.95 -105.55
N ASP A 810 -81.82 -33.33 -104.96
CA ASP A 810 -80.43 -33.24 -105.48
C ASP A 810 -80.34 -33.64 -106.98
N GLY A 811 -81.16 -34.61 -107.38
CA GLY A 811 -81.31 -35.08 -108.76
C GLY A 811 -81.80 -34.03 -109.80
N GLU A 812 -82.35 -32.88 -109.41
CA GLU A 812 -82.84 -31.85 -110.37
C GLU A 812 -81.70 -30.97 -110.94
N ILE A 813 -80.53 -30.92 -110.30
CA ILE A 813 -79.48 -29.94 -110.60
C ILE A 813 -78.57 -30.38 -111.76
N VAL A 814 -78.44 -31.68 -111.99
CA VAL A 814 -77.74 -32.24 -113.17
C VAL A 814 -78.67 -32.33 -114.41
N ARG A 815 -79.21 -31.19 -114.90
CA ARG A 815 -79.51 -30.86 -116.35
C ARG A 815 -80.32 -29.54 -116.57
N GLY A 816 -79.69 -28.38 -116.45
CA GLY A 816 -80.39 -27.08 -116.58
C GLY A 816 -80.02 -26.11 -117.70
N GLY A 817 -79.17 -26.46 -118.67
CA GLY A 817 -78.59 -25.48 -119.60
C GLY A 817 -79.55 -24.83 -120.61
N ASP A 818 -80.05 -23.61 -120.35
CA ASP A 818 -80.51 -22.70 -121.42
C ASP A 818 -80.31 -21.19 -121.11
N TYR A 819 -79.70 -20.47 -122.05
CA TYR A 819 -79.23 -19.07 -121.93
C TYR A 819 -80.33 -18.03 -121.67
N LYS A 820 -80.01 -16.94 -120.92
CA LYS A 820 -80.25 -15.54 -121.36
C LYS A 820 -79.32 -14.46 -120.77
N GLY A 821 -78.45 -13.91 -121.64
CA GLY A 821 -77.84 -12.57 -121.51
C GLY A 821 -76.63 -12.48 -120.57
N GLY A 822 -75.55 -11.76 -120.88
CA GLY A 822 -75.28 -10.91 -122.03
C GLY A 822 -74.65 -9.57 -121.62
N GLY A 823 -73.36 -9.56 -121.24
CA GLY A 823 -72.75 -8.36 -120.65
C GLY A 823 -71.24 -8.33 -120.38
N GLY A 824 -70.40 -9.07 -121.10
CA GLY A 824 -68.96 -8.72 -121.17
C GLY A 824 -68.80 -7.32 -121.80
N VAL A 825 -67.78 -6.51 -121.54
CA VAL A 825 -66.35 -6.72 -121.19
C VAL A 825 -65.91 -5.44 -120.42
N GLY A 826 -65.02 -5.40 -119.42
CA GLY A 826 -64.01 -6.32 -118.90
C GLY A 826 -62.70 -5.54 -118.70
N CYS A 827 -61.81 -5.94 -117.77
CA CYS A 827 -60.44 -5.40 -117.74
C CYS A 827 -59.49 -6.38 -117.06
N ALA A 828 -58.28 -6.53 -117.62
CA ALA A 828 -57.16 -7.17 -116.95
C ALA A 828 -56.32 -6.12 -116.20
N THR A 829 -55.50 -6.53 -115.24
CA THR A 829 -54.01 -6.49 -115.27
C THR A 829 -53.39 -6.38 -113.87
N THR A 830 -52.58 -7.38 -113.52
CA THR A 830 -51.23 -7.31 -112.89
C THR A 830 -50.83 -6.16 -111.94
N GLU A 831 -50.28 -6.61 -110.80
CA GLU A 831 -49.13 -6.05 -110.05
C GLU A 831 -49.29 -4.77 -109.20
N ALA A 832 -48.48 -4.76 -108.13
CA ALA A 832 -48.42 -3.85 -106.98
C ALA A 832 -47.63 -2.54 -107.30
N PRO A 833 -47.19 -1.68 -106.35
CA PRO A 833 -47.32 -1.69 -104.88
C PRO A 833 -47.57 -0.31 -104.19
N ALA A 834 -47.53 -0.32 -102.85
CA ALA A 834 -47.07 0.73 -101.93
C ALA A 834 -47.86 2.06 -101.81
N GLY A 835 -48.06 2.51 -100.56
CA GLY A 835 -48.58 3.85 -100.27
C GLY A 835 -48.80 4.12 -98.78
N ALA A 836 -47.77 4.60 -98.08
CA ALA A 836 -47.93 5.14 -96.73
C ALA A 836 -48.62 6.51 -96.73
N GLY A 837 -49.25 6.89 -95.61
CA GLY A 837 -49.23 8.30 -95.19
C GLY A 837 -50.51 8.90 -94.58
N GLY A 838 -50.47 9.09 -93.27
CA GLY A 838 -51.14 10.20 -92.58
C GLY A 838 -52.56 9.96 -92.04
N LEU A 839 -53.08 10.83 -91.17
CA LEU A 839 -52.49 12.08 -90.68
C LEU A 839 -53.26 12.63 -89.45
N LEU A 840 -52.52 13.34 -88.59
CA LEU A 840 -52.89 14.65 -87.99
C LEU A 840 -53.55 14.75 -86.58
N MET A 841 -53.06 15.77 -85.87
CA MET A 841 -53.59 16.47 -84.67
C MET A 841 -53.60 15.74 -83.32
N GLY A 842 -52.60 16.08 -82.50
CA GLY A 842 -52.80 16.21 -81.05
C GLY A 842 -53.20 17.64 -80.66
N LEU A 843 -53.46 17.87 -79.37
CA LEU A 843 -53.46 19.20 -78.77
C LEU A 843 -53.06 19.16 -77.29
N LEU A 844 -52.49 20.27 -76.82
CA LEU A 844 -51.92 20.59 -75.51
C LEU A 844 -52.90 20.32 -74.33
N ALA A 845 -52.48 20.21 -73.05
CA ALA A 845 -51.47 21.05 -72.40
C ALA A 845 -50.84 20.52 -71.10
N LEU A 846 -49.75 21.19 -70.70
CA LEU A 846 -48.98 21.03 -69.45
C LEU A 846 -49.79 21.35 -68.18
N VAL A 847 -49.50 20.66 -67.07
CA VAL A 847 -48.84 21.08 -65.79
C VAL A 847 -48.41 19.76 -65.08
N GLY A 848 -47.33 19.58 -64.32
CA GLY A 848 -46.20 20.44 -63.94
C GLY A 848 -45.85 20.29 -62.42
N LEU A 849 -44.58 19.95 -62.12
CA LEU A 849 -43.94 19.79 -60.77
C LEU A 849 -44.29 18.49 -59.98
N SER A 850 -43.43 17.81 -59.22
CA SER A 850 -41.98 17.88 -58.94
C SER A 850 -41.66 17.01 -57.69
N ARG A 851 -40.70 16.07 -57.77
CA ARG A 851 -39.91 15.48 -56.64
C ARG A 851 -40.71 14.60 -55.64
N ARG A 852 -40.11 13.66 -54.89
CA ARG A 852 -38.68 13.34 -54.61
C ARG A 852 -38.55 11.86 -54.16
N ARG A 853 -37.35 11.28 -54.35
CA ARG A 853 -36.80 10.07 -53.68
C ARG A 853 -37.48 9.66 -52.36
N ARG A 854 -37.71 8.36 -52.17
CA ARG A 854 -36.63 7.52 -51.63
C ARG A 854 -35.98 6.75 -52.77
#